data_AF-A1CL92-F1
#
_entry.id   AF-A1CL92-F1
#
_cell.length_a   1.000
_cell.length_b   1.000
_cell.length_c   1.000
_cell.angle_alpha   90.00
_cell.angle_beta   90.00
_cell.angle_gamma   90.00
#
_symmetry.space_group_name_H-M   'P 1'
#
loop_
_entity.id
_entity.type
_entity.pdbx_description
1 polymer ?
#
loop_
_entity_poly.entity_id
_entity_poly.type
_entity_poly.pdbx_seq_one_letter_code
_entity_poly.pdbx_strand_id
1 'polypeptide(L)'
;MRFLWISGVSVLVSCAHAQTFQRLGGCPTLGCVFPPDQADFLPGQYFDIRLEVHSPVNGSEARVGEPDPNFKFTITKKGEKGVKPVPATEYFGLQEPQLERWNFTWYEDLFAEDAKKPSLVNVTSKAYRRVALHEPGEYEATLTYYGNQTTKANWLVRDLSKKRRAKNVILFVGDGMTTNMITAARLIAHQSINGKYMSKMQLDKFPVLGHQMTHSMDSFITDSANSATALYSGHKTTVNALNVYVDSSKDPFDDPKFETIVEIFRRRYPGVGVGIVSTAFLADATPAGLAAHTSKRGEYEHVIDAYYEGLTKYEWTNLDGPDVIFGAGAENFLKSKDASRDYYKLFADKGYSISWNNTALHAAPNNTKALGVFQTSNLATWLDRNVYQSNLLNQTNYPDGSGRDAEDLPGLKDMTLKAIDVLNARHGKQGWFLMSEAASIDKQMHNMDYDRALGELLELDDTVRATMEKLKALGQLEDTLILVTADHGHGFDVTGAVDTEYLTTHAHDSDRQKRRAVGTYERSGLSQYTVAGSNSLRYSEGVHFPARWDPRYTLHSGLAAYPDHRENYQVHKGGPRKPASGSGGDYFANYKDAVTGFLVNGTLPVDASQGVHSLTDVPVFAQGPCQELFGGVYNSIDIFFHMAECLGLSETKKP
;
A
#
# COMPACT_ATOMS: atom_id res chain seq x y z
N MET A 1 -31.69 -46.22 -50.25
CA MET A 1 -31.87 -44.82 -50.71
C MET A 1 -31.91 -43.93 -49.47
N ARG A 2 -30.96 -42.99 -49.38
CA ARG A 2 -30.84 -41.85 -48.43
C ARG A 2 -31.00 -42.12 -46.93
N PHE A 3 -29.92 -41.90 -46.17
CA PHE A 3 -29.78 -40.76 -45.24
C PHE A 3 -28.36 -40.77 -44.67
N LEU A 4 -27.53 -39.79 -45.09
CA LEU A 4 -26.29 -39.41 -44.42
C LEU A 4 -26.61 -38.13 -43.65
N TRP A 5 -26.52 -38.18 -42.33
CA TRP A 5 -26.50 -37.00 -41.47
C TRP A 5 -25.05 -36.59 -41.26
N ILE A 6 -24.69 -35.42 -41.78
CA ILE A 6 -23.46 -34.71 -41.43
C ILE A 6 -23.81 -33.84 -40.23
N SER A 7 -23.34 -34.23 -39.05
CA SER A 7 -23.38 -33.36 -37.87
C SER A 7 -22.10 -32.52 -37.86
N GLY A 8 -22.22 -31.26 -38.27
CA GLY A 8 -21.19 -30.25 -38.07
C GLY A 8 -21.07 -29.94 -36.58
N VAL A 9 -19.94 -30.30 -35.99
CA VAL A 9 -19.56 -29.84 -34.66
C VAL A 9 -18.86 -28.49 -34.85
N SER A 10 -19.64 -27.42 -34.69
CA SER A 10 -19.12 -26.07 -34.53
C SER A 10 -18.41 -26.00 -33.17
N VAL A 11 -17.09 -26.12 -33.17
CA VAL A 11 -16.27 -25.81 -31.99
C VAL A 11 -16.28 -24.30 -31.83
N LEU A 12 -17.23 -23.79 -31.05
CA LEU A 12 -17.13 -22.45 -30.48
C LEU A 12 -16.02 -22.52 -29.43
N VAL A 13 -14.78 -22.27 -29.85
CA VAL A 13 -13.71 -21.89 -28.93
C VAL A 13 -14.11 -20.53 -28.39
N SER A 14 -14.79 -20.51 -27.25
CA SER A 14 -14.87 -19.29 -26.46
C SER A 14 -13.43 -18.93 -26.09
N CYS A 15 -12.89 -17.87 -26.69
CA CYS A 15 -11.69 -17.23 -26.18
C CYS A 15 -12.03 -16.68 -24.79
N ALA A 16 -11.93 -17.53 -23.77
CA ALA A 16 -11.66 -17.08 -22.43
C ALA A 16 -10.28 -16.41 -22.55
N HIS A 17 -10.28 -15.10 -22.79
CA HIS A 17 -9.05 -14.31 -22.73
C HIS A 17 -8.50 -14.58 -21.34
N ALA A 18 -7.33 -15.21 -21.27
CA ALA A 18 -6.75 -15.63 -20.00
C ALA A 18 -6.53 -14.36 -19.17
N GLN A 19 -7.41 -14.13 -18.18
CA GLN A 19 -7.42 -12.90 -17.38
C GLN A 19 -6.08 -12.68 -16.64
N THR A 20 -5.28 -13.74 -16.46
CA THR A 20 -3.98 -13.74 -15.79
C THR A 20 -2.80 -13.31 -16.69
N PHE A 21 -2.87 -13.53 -18.00
CA PHE A 21 -1.77 -13.26 -18.94
C PHE A 21 -2.16 -12.11 -19.87
N GLN A 22 -2.51 -10.96 -19.33
CA GLN A 22 -2.79 -9.78 -20.13
C GLN A 22 -1.47 -9.17 -20.63
N ARG A 23 -1.46 -8.57 -21.84
CA ARG A 23 -0.28 -7.82 -22.31
C ARG A 23 0.07 -6.67 -21.37
N LEU A 24 -0.95 -5.88 -20.99
CA LEU A 24 -0.90 -4.77 -20.05
C LEU A 24 -2.29 -4.63 -19.41
N GLY A 25 -2.36 -4.28 -18.12
CA GLY A 25 -3.62 -4.18 -17.36
C GLY A 25 -4.67 -3.23 -17.95
N GLY A 26 -4.23 -2.12 -18.52
CA GLY A 26 -5.10 -1.11 -19.14
C GLY A 26 -5.26 -1.24 -20.65
N CYS A 27 -4.80 -2.34 -21.26
CA CYS A 27 -4.83 -2.53 -22.71
C CYS A 27 -5.60 -3.78 -23.15
N PRO A 28 -6.94 -3.70 -23.30
CA PRO A 28 -7.77 -4.85 -23.59
C PRO A 28 -7.73 -5.31 -25.06
N THR A 29 -7.19 -4.51 -25.98
CA THR A 29 -7.13 -4.80 -27.42
C THR A 29 -5.76 -4.43 -27.99
N LEU A 30 -5.66 -4.20 -29.31
CA LEU A 30 -4.43 -3.74 -29.96
C LEU A 30 -4.21 -2.22 -29.82
N GLY A 31 -5.23 -1.44 -29.44
CA GLY A 31 -5.09 -0.01 -29.18
C GLY A 31 -5.23 0.24 -27.68
N CYS A 32 -4.19 0.75 -27.04
CA CYS A 32 -4.16 1.07 -25.62
C CYS A 32 -4.41 2.57 -25.40
N VAL A 33 -5.23 2.90 -24.42
CA VAL A 33 -5.43 4.28 -23.95
C VAL A 33 -5.17 4.29 -22.45
N PHE A 34 -4.18 5.06 -22.02
CA PHE A 34 -3.92 5.36 -20.62
C PHE A 34 -4.15 6.86 -20.43
N PRO A 35 -4.98 7.30 -19.47
CA PRO A 35 -5.74 6.53 -18.49
C PRO A 35 -6.80 5.61 -19.12
N PRO A 36 -7.03 4.40 -18.57
CA PRO A 36 -7.94 3.43 -19.18
C PRO A 36 -9.42 3.84 -19.04
N ASP A 37 -10.31 3.02 -19.60
CA ASP A 37 -11.75 3.15 -19.41
C ASP A 37 -12.12 3.11 -17.92
N GLN A 38 -13.17 3.86 -17.54
CA GLN A 38 -13.63 4.02 -16.15
C GLN A 38 -12.63 4.72 -15.21
N ALA A 39 -11.70 5.52 -15.74
CA ALA A 39 -10.85 6.37 -14.91
C ALA A 39 -11.62 7.62 -14.41
N ASP A 40 -11.43 7.95 -13.15
CA ASP A 40 -12.07 9.08 -12.48
C ASP A 40 -11.06 10.21 -12.23
N PHE A 41 -11.50 11.45 -12.35
CA PHE A 41 -10.63 12.62 -12.20
C PHE A 41 -11.21 13.62 -11.24
N LEU A 42 -10.33 14.22 -10.44
CA LEU A 42 -10.62 15.47 -9.76
C LEU A 42 -10.50 16.62 -10.77
N PRO A 43 -11.44 17.59 -10.81
CA PRO A 43 -11.30 18.78 -11.64
C PRO A 43 -9.94 19.46 -11.46
N GLY A 44 -9.18 19.57 -12.54
CA GLY A 44 -7.86 20.19 -12.59
C GLY A 44 -6.70 19.32 -12.09
N GLN A 45 -6.90 18.02 -11.84
CA GLN A 45 -5.80 17.08 -11.58
C GLN A 45 -4.93 16.91 -12.83
N TYR A 46 -3.61 16.99 -12.68
CA TYR A 46 -2.70 16.69 -13.79
C TYR A 46 -2.54 15.19 -14.00
N PHE A 47 -2.51 14.78 -15.27
CA PHE A 47 -2.21 13.43 -15.70
C PHE A 47 -1.57 13.43 -17.09
N ASP A 48 -0.87 12.35 -17.43
CA ASP A 48 -0.39 12.07 -18.76
C ASP A 48 -1.40 11.19 -19.51
N ILE A 49 -1.46 11.36 -20.84
CA ILE A 49 -2.14 10.40 -21.71
C ILE A 49 -1.08 9.65 -22.53
N ARG A 50 -1.08 8.33 -22.45
CA ARG A 50 -0.29 7.47 -23.34
C ARG A 50 -1.22 6.70 -24.26
N LEU A 51 -0.87 6.70 -25.55
CA LEU A 51 -1.55 5.91 -26.57
C LEU A 51 -0.56 4.94 -27.17
N GLU A 52 -0.93 3.67 -27.22
CA GLU A 52 -0.12 2.66 -27.89
C GLU A 52 -0.95 1.92 -28.93
N VAL A 53 -0.35 1.64 -30.08
CA VAL A 53 -0.91 0.71 -31.07
C VAL A 53 0.04 -0.46 -31.22
N HIS A 54 -0.44 -1.63 -30.87
CA HIS A 54 0.29 -2.89 -30.87
C HIS A 54 0.14 -3.63 -32.19
N SER A 55 1.21 -4.30 -32.60
CA SER A 55 1.24 -5.24 -33.72
C SER A 55 2.00 -6.51 -33.31
N PRO A 56 1.31 -7.50 -32.69
CA PRO A 56 1.92 -8.79 -32.38
C PRO A 56 2.41 -9.50 -33.65
N VAL A 57 3.63 -10.02 -33.61
CA VAL A 57 4.31 -10.70 -34.73
C VAL A 57 3.98 -12.19 -34.76
N ASN A 58 3.77 -12.79 -33.58
CA ASN A 58 3.41 -14.18 -33.34
C ASN A 58 2.39 -14.27 -32.19
N GLY A 59 1.97 -15.51 -31.86
CA GLY A 59 0.93 -15.78 -30.89
C GLY A 59 -0.49 -15.68 -31.47
N SER A 60 -1.48 -15.83 -30.61
CA SER A 60 -2.91 -15.83 -30.96
C SER A 60 -3.42 -14.52 -31.57
N GLU A 61 -2.78 -13.39 -31.27
CA GLU A 61 -3.13 -12.06 -31.79
C GLU A 61 -2.20 -11.58 -32.92
N ALA A 62 -1.41 -12.48 -33.51
CA ALA A 62 -0.48 -12.16 -34.59
C ALA A 62 -1.18 -11.47 -35.76
N ARG A 63 -0.55 -10.42 -36.30
CA ARG A 63 -1.02 -9.71 -37.48
C ARG A 63 0.12 -9.37 -38.44
N VAL A 64 -0.24 -9.17 -39.70
CA VAL A 64 0.72 -8.77 -40.74
C VAL A 64 0.86 -7.25 -40.75
N GLY A 65 2.10 -6.79 -40.73
CA GLY A 65 2.47 -5.39 -40.92
C GLY A 65 2.91 -4.67 -39.64
N GLU A 66 3.43 -3.46 -39.82
CA GLU A 66 3.89 -2.61 -38.73
C GLU A 66 2.71 -2.04 -37.91
N PRO A 67 2.96 -1.61 -36.66
CA PRO A 67 1.99 -0.87 -35.87
C PRO A 67 1.65 0.46 -36.54
N ASP A 68 0.36 0.82 -36.54
CA ASP A 68 -0.16 2.00 -37.25
C ASP A 68 0.55 3.28 -36.76
N PRO A 69 1.20 4.07 -37.63
CA PRO A 69 1.74 5.37 -37.25
C PRO A 69 0.75 6.52 -37.33
N ASN A 70 -0.38 6.33 -37.99
CA ASN A 70 -1.34 7.38 -38.34
C ASN A 70 -2.61 7.31 -37.50
N PHE A 71 -2.53 6.68 -36.32
CA PHE A 71 -3.66 6.65 -35.39
C PHE A 71 -4.06 8.06 -34.97
N LYS A 72 -5.35 8.21 -34.65
CA LYS A 72 -5.98 9.48 -34.27
C LYS A 72 -6.55 9.37 -32.88
N PHE A 73 -6.48 10.45 -32.12
CA PHE A 73 -7.02 10.50 -30.78
C PHE A 73 -7.90 11.72 -30.60
N THR A 74 -9.12 11.49 -30.13
CA THR A 74 -10.14 12.53 -29.97
C THR A 74 -10.77 12.45 -28.59
N ILE A 75 -11.19 13.61 -28.09
CA ILE A 75 -11.88 13.76 -26.81
C ILE A 75 -13.24 14.40 -27.06
N THR A 76 -14.26 13.91 -26.37
CA THR A 76 -15.62 14.48 -26.42
C THR A 76 -16.21 14.50 -25.03
N LYS A 77 -16.78 15.64 -24.60
CA LYS A 77 -17.60 15.68 -23.39
C LYS A 77 -19.01 15.16 -23.71
N LYS A 78 -19.48 14.15 -22.98
CA LYS A 78 -20.81 13.56 -23.17
C LYS A 78 -21.90 14.48 -22.59
N GLY A 79 -23.12 14.35 -23.12
CA GLY A 79 -24.32 15.02 -22.60
C GLY A 79 -24.64 16.39 -23.21
N GLU A 80 -23.71 17.04 -23.91
CA GLU A 80 -23.96 18.30 -24.63
C GLU A 80 -24.38 18.02 -26.09
N LYS A 81 -25.64 18.33 -26.44
CA LYS A 81 -26.17 18.11 -27.79
C LYS A 81 -25.37 18.89 -28.83
N GLY A 82 -24.79 18.18 -29.78
CA GLY A 82 -24.07 18.77 -30.92
C GLY A 82 -22.57 18.94 -30.74
N VAL A 83 -22.02 18.57 -29.57
CA VAL A 83 -20.56 18.54 -29.37
C VAL A 83 -19.96 17.37 -30.16
N LYS A 84 -19.03 17.69 -31.07
CA LYS A 84 -18.33 16.71 -31.89
C LYS A 84 -17.02 16.31 -31.21
N PRO A 85 -16.52 15.09 -31.45
CA PRO A 85 -15.16 14.72 -31.05
C PRO A 85 -14.14 15.69 -31.62
N VAL A 86 -13.24 16.18 -30.77
CA VAL A 86 -12.15 17.09 -31.14
C VAL A 86 -10.80 16.39 -30.94
N PRO A 87 -9.78 16.63 -31.80
CA PRO A 87 -8.43 16.14 -31.56
C PRO A 87 -7.91 16.56 -30.19
N ALA A 88 -7.18 15.67 -29.50
CA ALA A 88 -6.68 15.97 -28.16
C ALA A 88 -5.70 17.16 -28.13
N THR A 89 -4.91 17.35 -29.18
CA THR A 89 -4.06 18.54 -29.37
C THR A 89 -4.86 19.83 -29.40
N GLU A 90 -6.00 19.85 -30.09
CA GLU A 90 -6.91 21.00 -30.12
C GLU A 90 -7.56 21.22 -28.75
N TYR A 91 -8.06 20.15 -28.12
CA TYR A 91 -8.76 20.21 -26.83
C TYR A 91 -7.87 20.76 -25.70
N PHE A 92 -6.61 20.30 -25.64
CA PHE A 92 -5.65 20.71 -24.63
C PHE A 92 -4.77 21.90 -25.05
N GLY A 93 -4.83 22.33 -26.30
CA GLY A 93 -3.96 23.40 -26.82
C GLY A 93 -2.48 22.99 -26.89
N LEU A 94 -2.21 21.74 -27.23
CA LEU A 94 -0.87 21.16 -27.30
C LEU A 94 -0.38 20.99 -28.74
N GLN A 95 0.94 20.93 -28.92
CA GLN A 95 1.52 20.43 -30.17
C GLN A 95 1.35 18.90 -30.24
N GLU A 96 1.27 18.38 -31.46
CA GLU A 96 1.21 16.93 -31.68
C GLU A 96 2.47 16.25 -31.14
N PRO A 97 2.34 15.26 -30.24
CA PRO A 97 3.48 14.54 -29.71
C PRO A 97 4.27 13.82 -30.81
N GLN A 98 5.58 13.64 -30.56
CA GLN A 98 6.42 12.85 -31.42
C GLN A 98 5.96 11.39 -31.43
N LEU A 99 6.11 10.74 -32.58
CA LEU A 99 5.81 9.33 -32.73
C LEU A 99 6.99 8.51 -32.19
N GLU A 100 6.71 7.63 -31.24
CA GLU A 100 7.70 6.73 -30.64
C GLU A 100 7.47 5.29 -31.12
N ARG A 101 8.53 4.48 -31.12
CA ARG A 101 8.47 3.08 -31.55
C ARG A 101 9.41 2.21 -30.73
N TRP A 102 8.93 1.02 -30.34
CA TRP A 102 9.73 0.00 -29.68
C TRP A 102 9.08 -1.38 -29.88
N ASN A 103 9.63 -2.39 -29.22
CA ASN A 103 9.02 -3.70 -29.10
C ASN A 103 9.15 -4.22 -27.67
N PHE A 104 8.29 -5.18 -27.34
CA PHE A 104 8.36 -5.92 -26.08
C PHE A 104 7.91 -7.36 -26.31
N THR A 105 8.07 -8.19 -25.28
CA THR A 105 7.66 -9.60 -25.31
C THR A 105 6.72 -9.91 -24.16
N TRP A 106 5.74 -10.79 -24.40
CA TRP A 106 4.77 -11.24 -23.39
C TRP A 106 4.40 -12.70 -23.63
N TYR A 107 4.07 -13.43 -22.57
CA TYR A 107 3.59 -14.81 -22.65
C TYR A 107 2.06 -14.83 -22.64
N GLU A 108 1.44 -15.48 -23.63
CA GLU A 108 -0.03 -15.50 -23.76
C GLU A 108 -0.73 -16.43 -22.77
N ASP A 109 0.00 -17.42 -22.26
CA ASP A 109 -0.43 -18.36 -21.24
C ASP A 109 0.77 -19.08 -20.62
N LEU A 110 0.50 -19.93 -19.62
CA LEU A 110 1.49 -20.79 -18.98
C LEU A 110 2.15 -21.77 -19.95
N PHE A 111 1.47 -22.24 -21.00
CA PHE A 111 2.08 -23.17 -21.95
C PHE A 111 3.16 -22.47 -22.78
N ALA A 112 2.94 -21.22 -23.17
CA ALA A 112 3.92 -20.38 -23.84
C ALA A 112 5.10 -20.06 -22.91
N GLU A 113 4.84 -19.78 -21.63
CA GLU A 113 5.87 -19.56 -20.62
C GLU A 113 6.74 -20.81 -20.39
N ASP A 114 6.12 -21.96 -20.13
CA ASP A 114 6.80 -23.26 -19.96
C ASP A 114 7.62 -23.64 -21.19
N ALA A 115 7.08 -23.39 -22.38
CA ALA A 115 7.77 -23.62 -23.65
C ALA A 115 8.86 -22.57 -23.94
N LYS A 116 8.96 -21.50 -23.15
CA LYS A 116 9.83 -20.33 -23.36
C LYS A 116 9.64 -19.71 -24.73
N LYS A 117 8.38 -19.61 -25.19
CA LYS A 117 7.97 -19.07 -26.48
C LYS A 117 7.13 -17.80 -26.30
N PRO A 118 7.75 -16.65 -25.98
CA PRO A 118 6.99 -15.41 -25.86
C PRO A 118 6.50 -14.90 -27.22
N SER A 119 5.43 -14.11 -27.18
CA SER A 119 4.94 -13.32 -28.30
C SER A 119 5.70 -11.99 -28.37
N LEU A 120 6.27 -11.66 -29.52
CA LEU A 120 6.89 -10.37 -29.83
C LEU A 120 5.82 -9.39 -30.30
N VAL A 121 5.83 -8.19 -29.74
CA VAL A 121 4.86 -7.14 -30.06
C VAL A 121 5.61 -5.87 -30.46
N ASN A 122 5.37 -5.40 -31.68
CA ASN A 122 5.86 -4.08 -32.13
C ASN A 122 4.86 -3.00 -31.72
N VAL A 123 5.35 -1.85 -31.28
CA VAL A 123 4.52 -0.76 -30.74
C VAL A 123 4.82 0.54 -31.47
N THR A 124 3.77 1.30 -31.78
CA THR A 124 3.88 2.73 -32.04
C THR A 124 3.15 3.49 -30.94
N SER A 125 3.72 4.59 -30.44
CA SER A 125 3.17 5.32 -29.30
C SER A 125 3.24 6.84 -29.45
N LYS A 126 2.38 7.53 -28.71
CA LYS A 126 2.40 8.99 -28.49
C LYS A 126 2.03 9.29 -27.04
N ALA A 127 2.71 10.27 -26.44
CA ALA A 127 2.45 10.74 -25.09
C ALA A 127 2.04 12.22 -25.05
N TYR A 128 0.90 12.53 -24.42
CA TYR A 128 0.49 13.89 -24.09
C TYR A 128 0.80 14.11 -22.62
N ARG A 129 1.76 14.97 -22.33
CA ARG A 129 2.27 15.13 -20.97
C ARG A 129 1.54 16.24 -20.21
N ARG A 130 1.20 15.99 -18.94
CA ARG A 130 0.69 16.97 -17.97
C ARG A 130 -0.52 17.77 -18.49
N VAL A 131 -1.59 17.05 -18.84
CA VAL A 131 -2.89 17.63 -19.19
C VAL A 131 -3.83 17.64 -17.99
N ALA A 132 -4.96 18.36 -18.10
CA ALA A 132 -6.01 18.39 -17.08
C ALA A 132 -7.42 18.54 -17.67
N LEU A 133 -8.40 17.94 -17.00
CA LEU A 133 -9.83 18.14 -17.25
C LEU A 133 -10.42 18.99 -16.11
N HIS A 134 -11.02 20.13 -16.44
CA HIS A 134 -11.51 21.07 -15.43
C HIS A 134 -13.04 21.05 -15.25
N GLU A 135 -13.80 20.76 -16.30
CA GLU A 135 -15.25 20.79 -16.20
C GLU A 135 -15.77 19.41 -15.75
N PRO A 136 -16.56 19.33 -14.67
CA PRO A 136 -17.21 18.09 -14.28
C PRO A 136 -18.09 17.51 -15.38
N GLY A 137 -18.17 16.18 -15.42
CA GLY A 137 -18.96 15.44 -16.41
C GLY A 137 -18.21 14.23 -16.96
N GLU A 138 -18.90 13.53 -17.86
CA GLU A 138 -18.35 12.36 -18.55
C GLU A 138 -17.63 12.77 -19.83
N TYR A 139 -16.48 12.16 -20.09
CA TYR A 139 -15.68 12.36 -21.29
C TYR A 139 -15.48 11.02 -22.00
N GLU A 140 -15.49 11.03 -23.33
CA GLU A 140 -15.10 9.90 -24.17
C GLU A 140 -13.78 10.23 -24.86
N ALA A 141 -12.73 9.48 -24.52
CA ALA A 141 -11.45 9.46 -25.19
C ALA A 141 -11.45 8.31 -26.21
N THR A 142 -11.32 8.62 -27.50
CA THR A 142 -11.37 7.63 -28.58
C THR A 142 -10.06 7.62 -29.35
N LEU A 143 -9.37 6.47 -29.30
CA LEU A 143 -8.24 6.13 -30.16
C LEU A 143 -8.77 5.40 -31.39
N THR A 144 -8.52 5.93 -32.59
CA THR A 144 -8.83 5.27 -33.86
C THR A 144 -7.54 4.84 -34.55
N TYR A 145 -7.44 3.57 -34.90
CA TYR A 145 -6.23 2.94 -35.44
C TYR A 145 -6.58 1.86 -36.47
N TYR A 146 -5.62 1.45 -37.29
CA TYR A 146 -5.81 0.52 -38.40
C TYR A 146 -7.03 0.86 -39.27
N GLY A 147 -7.20 2.14 -39.59
CA GLY A 147 -8.29 2.67 -40.42
C GLY A 147 -9.59 2.95 -39.66
N ASN A 148 -10.22 1.93 -39.07
CA ASN A 148 -11.54 2.06 -38.44
C ASN A 148 -11.69 1.36 -37.08
N GLN A 149 -10.63 0.72 -36.57
CA GLN A 149 -10.69 0.12 -35.24
C GLN A 149 -10.64 1.23 -34.20
N THR A 150 -11.35 1.04 -33.09
CA THR A 150 -11.41 2.03 -32.03
C THR A 150 -11.26 1.42 -30.65
N THR A 151 -10.46 2.06 -29.82
CA THR A 151 -10.49 1.89 -28.37
C THR A 151 -11.12 3.14 -27.76
N LYS A 152 -12.10 2.93 -26.89
CA LYS A 152 -12.81 4.00 -26.19
C LYS A 152 -12.57 3.89 -24.69
N ALA A 153 -12.20 5.00 -24.08
CA ALA A 153 -12.11 5.14 -22.63
C ALA A 153 -13.09 6.23 -22.19
N ASN A 154 -13.99 5.88 -21.28
CA ASN A 154 -14.91 6.77 -20.62
C ASN A 154 -14.26 7.26 -19.32
N TRP A 155 -14.18 8.57 -19.17
CA TRP A 155 -13.57 9.22 -18.03
C TRP A 155 -14.62 10.04 -17.29
N LEU A 156 -14.65 9.96 -15.96
CA LEU A 156 -15.56 10.74 -15.13
C LEU A 156 -14.80 11.84 -14.39
N VAL A 157 -15.07 13.10 -14.70
CA VAL A 157 -14.60 14.23 -13.89
C VAL A 157 -15.65 14.50 -12.82
N ARG A 158 -15.34 14.19 -11.56
CA ARG A 158 -16.29 14.25 -10.45
C ARG A 158 -16.61 15.69 -10.05
N ASP A 159 -17.90 15.99 -9.84
CA ASP A 159 -18.33 17.30 -9.34
C ASP A 159 -18.21 17.37 -7.81
N LEU A 160 -17.00 17.68 -7.34
CA LEU A 160 -16.69 17.79 -5.91
C LEU A 160 -16.72 19.24 -5.42
N SER A 161 -17.09 19.40 -4.14
CA SER A 161 -17.10 20.69 -3.46
C SER A 161 -15.74 21.39 -3.53
N LYS A 162 -15.77 22.70 -3.79
CA LYS A 162 -14.58 23.59 -3.80
C LYS A 162 -14.31 24.20 -2.43
N LYS A 163 -15.22 23.98 -1.46
CA LYS A 163 -15.12 24.57 -0.13
C LYS A 163 -14.24 23.69 0.75
N ARG A 164 -13.07 24.21 1.11
CA ARG A 164 -12.20 23.59 2.11
C ARG A 164 -12.89 23.55 3.49
N ARG A 165 -13.01 22.34 4.05
CA ARG A 165 -13.60 22.05 5.36
C ARG A 165 -12.55 21.55 6.35
N ALA A 166 -11.59 20.75 5.89
CA ALA A 166 -10.43 20.35 6.67
C ALA A 166 -9.24 21.27 6.37
N LYS A 167 -8.51 21.65 7.41
CA LYS A 167 -7.21 22.32 7.28
C LYS A 167 -6.09 21.29 7.19
N ASN A 168 -6.16 20.25 8.02
CA ASN A 168 -5.16 19.20 8.07
C ASN A 168 -5.79 17.85 7.73
N VAL A 169 -4.99 16.94 7.19
CA VAL A 169 -5.34 15.52 7.07
C VAL A 169 -4.22 14.72 7.72
N ILE A 170 -4.60 13.74 8.53
CA ILE A 170 -3.71 12.64 8.91
C ILE A 170 -4.33 11.32 8.47
N LEU A 171 -3.57 10.59 7.65
CA LEU A 171 -3.92 9.28 7.15
C LEU A 171 -3.02 8.24 7.80
N PHE A 172 -3.61 7.44 8.68
CA PHE A 172 -2.97 6.27 9.25
C PHE A 172 -3.21 5.05 8.36
N VAL A 173 -2.13 4.37 7.99
CA VAL A 173 -2.17 3.13 7.20
C VAL A 173 -1.65 1.98 8.06
N GLY A 174 -2.52 1.06 8.46
CA GLY A 174 -2.09 -0.24 8.97
C GLY A 174 -1.91 -1.18 7.78
N ASP A 175 -0.68 -1.31 7.27
CA ASP A 175 -0.37 -2.14 6.10
C ASP A 175 -0.87 -3.58 6.35
N GLY A 176 -1.71 -4.12 5.46
CA GLY A 176 -2.29 -5.46 5.61
C GLY A 176 -3.37 -5.62 6.71
N MET A 177 -3.77 -4.56 7.41
CA MET A 177 -4.68 -4.63 8.57
C MET A 177 -6.13 -4.98 8.18
N THR A 178 -6.68 -6.05 8.77
CA THR A 178 -8.08 -6.47 8.57
C THR A 178 -8.95 -6.33 9.83
N THR A 179 -10.27 -6.33 9.65
CA THR A 179 -11.26 -6.32 10.74
C THR A 179 -11.08 -7.49 11.72
N ASN A 180 -10.65 -8.65 11.24
CA ASN A 180 -10.39 -9.83 12.06
C ASN A 180 -9.19 -9.60 12.99
N MET A 181 -8.13 -8.96 12.49
CA MET A 181 -6.96 -8.59 13.29
C MET A 181 -7.31 -7.56 14.35
N ILE A 182 -8.12 -6.54 14.03
CA ILE A 182 -8.61 -5.56 15.00
C ILE A 182 -9.40 -6.26 16.12
N THR A 183 -10.21 -7.26 15.75
CA THR A 183 -10.97 -8.04 16.74
C THR A 183 -10.07 -8.87 17.65
N ALA A 184 -9.02 -9.50 17.10
CA ALA A 184 -8.03 -10.23 17.88
C ALA A 184 -7.21 -9.30 18.79
N ALA A 185 -6.73 -8.16 18.26
CA ALA A 185 -6.01 -7.15 19.03
C ALA A 185 -6.84 -6.64 20.21
N ARG A 186 -8.14 -6.36 19.98
CA ARG A 186 -9.07 -5.99 21.05
C ARG A 186 -9.15 -7.04 22.15
N LEU A 187 -9.23 -8.32 21.78
CA LEU A 187 -9.36 -9.44 22.71
C LEU A 187 -8.11 -9.65 23.58
N ILE A 188 -6.91 -9.44 23.03
CA ILE A 188 -5.67 -9.59 23.79
C ILE A 188 -5.42 -8.37 24.72
N ALA A 189 -5.78 -7.17 24.28
CA ALA A 189 -5.49 -5.93 25.02
C ALA A 189 -6.55 -5.55 26.07
N HIS A 190 -7.81 -5.91 25.86
CA HIS A 190 -8.92 -5.41 26.68
C HIS A 190 -9.59 -6.51 27.49
N GLN A 191 -9.68 -6.30 28.81
CA GLN A 191 -10.31 -7.25 29.72
C GLN A 191 -11.80 -7.40 29.39
N SER A 192 -12.30 -8.64 29.40
CA SER A 192 -13.72 -8.95 29.29
C SER A 192 -14.24 -9.56 30.59
N ILE A 193 -15.36 -9.03 31.10
CA ILE A 193 -16.07 -9.58 32.27
C ILE A 193 -17.47 -9.98 31.81
N ASN A 194 -17.82 -11.26 31.99
CA ASN A 194 -19.11 -11.83 31.56
C ASN A 194 -19.43 -11.52 30.07
N GLY A 195 -18.42 -11.58 29.20
CA GLY A 195 -18.57 -11.33 27.76
C GLY A 195 -18.61 -9.85 27.36
N LYS A 196 -18.39 -8.91 28.29
CA LYS A 196 -18.36 -7.47 28.01
C LYS A 196 -16.96 -6.90 28.17
N TYR A 197 -16.46 -6.23 27.14
CA TYR A 197 -15.22 -5.47 27.23
C TYR A 197 -15.33 -4.32 28.24
N MET A 198 -14.33 -4.20 29.11
CA MET A 198 -14.25 -3.17 30.16
C MET A 198 -13.68 -1.85 29.65
N SER A 199 -13.05 -1.86 28.49
CA SER A 199 -12.55 -0.69 27.78
C SER A 199 -12.60 -0.95 26.27
N LYS A 200 -12.37 0.09 25.48
CA LYS A 200 -12.39 0.05 24.01
C LYS A 200 -11.04 0.47 23.45
N MET A 201 -10.68 -0.07 22.29
CA MET A 201 -9.59 0.49 21.48
C MET A 201 -9.92 1.94 21.09
N GLN A 202 -8.93 2.72 20.71
CA GLN A 202 -9.18 4.05 20.16
C GLN A 202 -9.93 3.98 18.82
N LEU A 203 -9.60 3.02 17.96
CA LEU A 203 -10.32 2.77 16.70
C LEU A 203 -11.83 2.55 16.94
N ASP A 204 -12.21 1.84 18.01
CA ASP A 204 -13.62 1.57 18.39
C ASP A 204 -14.42 2.82 18.80
N LYS A 205 -13.75 3.96 18.99
CA LYS A 205 -14.37 5.23 19.41
C LYS A 205 -14.60 6.18 18.24
N PHE A 206 -14.14 5.84 17.03
CA PHE A 206 -14.40 6.66 15.85
C PHE A 206 -15.90 6.74 15.55
N PRO A 207 -16.40 7.92 15.14
CA PRO A 207 -17.82 8.13 14.88
C PRO A 207 -18.30 7.51 13.57
N VAL A 208 -17.41 7.29 12.60
CA VAL A 208 -17.73 6.72 11.28
C VAL A 208 -16.83 5.52 11.00
N LEU A 209 -17.46 4.45 10.52
CA LEU A 209 -16.82 3.24 10.00
C LEU A 209 -17.37 2.97 8.59
N GLY A 210 -16.46 2.79 7.64
CA GLY A 210 -16.71 2.27 6.30
C GLY A 210 -15.76 1.13 5.95
N HIS A 211 -15.86 0.65 4.72
CA HIS A 211 -14.94 -0.33 4.14
C HIS A 211 -14.59 0.08 2.71
N GLN A 212 -13.37 -0.25 2.28
CA GLN A 212 -12.92 -0.01 0.92
C GLN A 212 -12.53 -1.30 0.20
N MET A 213 -12.82 -1.34 -1.11
CA MET A 213 -12.46 -2.42 -2.02
C MET A 213 -11.05 -2.19 -2.59
N THR A 214 -10.15 -3.14 -2.37
CA THR A 214 -8.70 -2.96 -2.56
C THR A 214 -8.15 -3.51 -3.87
N HIS A 215 -8.95 -4.24 -4.66
CA HIS A 215 -8.53 -4.82 -5.95
C HIS A 215 -7.87 -3.81 -6.89
N SER A 216 -6.92 -4.25 -7.69
CA SER A 216 -6.15 -3.40 -8.59
C SER A 216 -6.67 -3.43 -10.04
N MET A 217 -5.96 -2.79 -10.97
CA MET A 217 -6.34 -2.75 -12.38
C MET A 217 -6.23 -4.12 -13.06
N ASP A 218 -5.18 -4.87 -12.75
CA ASP A 218 -4.80 -6.11 -13.44
C ASP A 218 -4.75 -7.35 -12.55
N SER A 219 -4.98 -7.17 -11.26
CA SER A 219 -5.10 -8.25 -10.30
C SER A 219 -6.18 -7.94 -9.26
N PHE A 220 -7.02 -8.93 -8.93
CA PHE A 220 -7.94 -8.78 -7.81
C PHE A 220 -7.22 -8.77 -6.45
N ILE A 221 -5.98 -9.25 -6.39
CA ILE A 221 -5.10 -9.09 -5.22
C ILE A 221 -4.08 -7.98 -5.51
N THR A 222 -4.10 -6.94 -4.68
CA THR A 222 -3.20 -5.80 -4.79
C THR A 222 -1.89 -6.07 -4.03
N ASP A 223 -0.80 -5.41 -4.40
CA ASP A 223 0.35 -5.21 -3.51
C ASP A 223 0.27 -3.82 -2.87
N SER A 224 1.21 -3.48 -1.98
CA SER A 224 1.19 -2.18 -1.30
C SER A 224 1.41 -0.97 -2.24
N ALA A 225 2.06 -1.15 -3.39
CA ALA A 225 2.34 -0.04 -4.31
C ALA A 225 1.10 0.49 -5.01
N ASN A 226 0.34 -0.40 -5.64
CA ASN A 226 -0.84 0.00 -6.38
C ASN A 226 -2.04 0.30 -5.47
N SER A 227 -2.11 -0.31 -4.28
CA SER A 227 -3.10 0.07 -3.26
C SER A 227 -2.83 1.46 -2.72
N ALA A 228 -1.60 1.77 -2.31
CA ALA A 228 -1.21 3.08 -1.82
C ALA A 228 -1.42 4.17 -2.89
N THR A 229 -1.04 3.87 -4.14
CA THR A 229 -1.32 4.74 -5.30
C THR A 229 -2.81 5.10 -5.37
N ALA A 230 -3.71 4.13 -5.20
CA ALA A 230 -5.15 4.39 -5.24
C ALA A 230 -5.62 5.32 -4.09
N LEU A 231 -5.06 5.15 -2.88
CA LEU A 231 -5.36 6.01 -1.73
C LEU A 231 -4.90 7.46 -1.95
N TYR A 232 -3.80 7.65 -2.67
CA TYR A 232 -3.18 8.96 -2.82
C TYR A 232 -3.54 9.69 -4.11
N SER A 233 -4.02 9.01 -5.14
CA SER A 233 -4.23 9.62 -6.47
C SER A 233 -5.65 9.53 -7.00
N GLY A 234 -6.49 8.65 -6.44
CA GLY A 234 -7.82 8.38 -6.99
C GLY A 234 -7.78 7.50 -8.24
N HIS A 235 -6.64 6.89 -8.56
CA HIS A 235 -6.46 6.02 -9.71
C HIS A 235 -6.02 4.61 -9.30
N LYS A 236 -6.67 3.59 -9.86
CA LYS A 236 -6.15 2.21 -9.79
C LYS A 236 -4.98 2.07 -10.75
N THR A 237 -4.01 1.21 -10.40
CA THR A 237 -2.89 0.88 -11.27
C THR A 237 -2.46 -0.59 -11.13
N THR A 238 -1.45 -0.98 -11.91
CA THR A 238 -0.82 -2.29 -11.98
C THR A 238 0.04 -2.59 -10.76
N VAL A 239 0.08 -3.85 -10.36
CA VAL A 239 0.95 -4.35 -9.28
C VAL A 239 2.40 -3.85 -9.45
N ASN A 240 3.02 -3.41 -8.35
CA ASN A 240 4.32 -2.75 -8.22
C ASN A 240 4.39 -1.27 -8.63
N ALA A 241 3.37 -0.70 -9.26
CA ALA A 241 3.44 0.66 -9.77
C ALA A 241 3.14 1.71 -8.69
N LEU A 242 3.87 2.82 -8.75
CA LEU A 242 3.70 4.02 -7.95
C LEU A 242 3.28 5.18 -8.86
N ASN A 243 2.03 5.64 -8.72
CA ASN A 243 1.49 6.85 -9.37
C ASN A 243 1.69 6.99 -10.90
N VAL A 244 1.72 5.87 -11.60
CA VAL A 244 1.76 5.78 -13.06
C VAL A 244 0.79 4.72 -13.54
N TYR A 245 0.33 4.79 -14.80
CA TYR A 245 -0.22 3.62 -15.48
C TYR A 245 0.90 2.90 -16.23
N VAL A 246 1.06 1.60 -15.99
CA VAL A 246 2.15 0.84 -16.61
C VAL A 246 1.87 0.61 -18.09
N ASP A 247 2.75 1.12 -18.94
CA ASP A 247 2.70 0.97 -20.39
C ASP A 247 3.69 -0.12 -20.88
N SER A 248 3.89 -0.27 -22.20
CA SER A 248 4.81 -1.31 -22.71
C SER A 248 6.27 -0.85 -22.86
N SER A 249 6.58 0.38 -22.48
CA SER A 249 7.94 0.90 -22.53
C SER A 249 8.84 0.20 -21.52
N LYS A 250 10.15 0.20 -21.78
CA LYS A 250 11.13 -0.51 -20.94
C LYS A 250 11.58 0.31 -19.73
N ASP A 251 11.56 1.63 -19.87
CA ASP A 251 12.06 2.57 -18.86
C ASP A 251 10.98 2.76 -17.79
N PRO A 252 11.22 2.37 -16.53
CA PRO A 252 10.21 2.45 -15.48
C PRO A 252 9.81 3.88 -15.09
N PHE A 253 10.48 4.90 -15.65
CA PHE A 253 10.23 6.31 -15.38
C PHE A 253 9.50 7.03 -16.53
N ASP A 254 9.28 6.36 -17.67
CA ASP A 254 8.64 6.94 -18.86
C ASP A 254 7.11 6.79 -18.86
N ASP A 255 6.58 5.89 -18.03
CA ASP A 255 5.15 5.60 -17.88
C ASP A 255 4.31 6.89 -17.66
N PRO A 256 3.06 6.94 -18.17
CA PRO A 256 2.14 8.05 -17.96
C PRO A 256 1.79 8.26 -16.48
N LYS A 257 2.10 9.45 -15.97
CA LYS A 257 1.95 9.85 -14.56
C LYS A 257 0.57 10.44 -14.27
N PHE A 258 0.17 10.43 -13.00
CA PHE A 258 -0.98 11.18 -12.51
C PHE A 258 -0.71 11.77 -11.12
N GLU A 259 -1.26 12.95 -10.86
CA GLU A 259 -1.02 13.71 -9.63
C GLU A 259 -1.60 13.04 -8.38
N THR A 260 -0.82 13.06 -7.31
CA THR A 260 -1.21 12.68 -5.95
C THR A 260 -1.92 13.82 -5.20
N ILE A 261 -2.57 13.48 -4.09
CA ILE A 261 -3.28 14.40 -3.21
C ILE A 261 -2.36 15.49 -2.67
N VAL A 262 -1.10 15.18 -2.36
CA VAL A 262 -0.15 16.14 -1.78
C VAL A 262 0.41 17.11 -2.82
N GLU A 263 0.56 16.67 -4.07
CA GLU A 263 0.91 17.54 -5.20
C GLU A 263 -0.20 18.55 -5.45
N ILE A 264 -1.44 18.07 -5.55
CA ILE A 264 -2.61 18.93 -5.72
C ILE A 264 -2.74 19.86 -4.50
N PHE A 265 -2.56 19.37 -3.29
CA PHE A 265 -2.70 20.18 -2.07
C PHE A 265 -1.71 21.35 -2.04
N ARG A 266 -0.43 21.12 -2.37
CA ARG A 266 0.58 22.20 -2.46
C ARG A 266 0.33 23.15 -3.62
N ARG A 267 -0.13 22.65 -4.76
CA ARG A 267 -0.48 23.48 -5.93
C ARG A 267 -1.66 24.41 -5.63
N ARG A 268 -2.67 23.91 -4.92
CA ARG A 268 -3.87 24.67 -4.54
C ARG A 268 -3.64 25.61 -3.35
N TYR A 269 -2.79 25.22 -2.41
CA TYR A 269 -2.52 26.00 -1.20
C TYR A 269 -1.01 26.10 -0.94
N PRO A 270 -0.34 27.15 -1.46
CA PRO A 270 1.07 27.38 -1.20
C PRO A 270 1.38 27.45 0.31
N GLY A 271 2.45 26.77 0.73
CA GLY A 271 2.91 26.78 2.11
C GLY A 271 2.28 25.73 3.03
N VAL A 272 1.49 24.78 2.50
CA VAL A 272 1.06 23.60 3.27
C VAL A 272 2.19 22.60 3.44
N GLY A 273 2.23 21.94 4.60
CA GLY A 273 3.26 20.95 4.94
C GLY A 273 2.90 19.53 4.50
N VAL A 274 3.92 18.71 4.23
CA VAL A 274 3.74 17.27 3.94
C VAL A 274 4.67 16.46 4.83
N GLY A 275 4.16 15.41 5.48
CA GLY A 275 4.96 14.50 6.28
C GLY A 275 4.72 13.03 5.93
N ILE A 276 5.80 12.24 6.03
CA ILE A 276 5.83 10.80 5.87
C ILE A 276 6.41 10.19 7.14
N VAL A 277 5.68 9.26 7.75
CA VAL A 277 6.13 8.45 8.88
C VAL A 277 5.83 7.00 8.56
N SER A 278 6.80 6.10 8.72
CA SER A 278 6.60 4.66 8.55
C SER A 278 7.50 3.84 9.47
N THR A 279 7.03 2.67 9.89
CA THR A 279 7.89 1.66 10.54
C THR A 279 8.69 0.81 9.54
N ALA A 280 8.51 0.99 8.23
CA ALA A 280 9.29 0.33 7.19
C ALA A 280 10.46 1.18 6.67
N PHE A 281 11.13 0.69 5.62
CA PHE A 281 11.99 1.49 4.77
C PHE A 281 11.23 2.72 4.30
N LEU A 282 11.88 3.88 4.33
CA LEU A 282 11.29 5.09 3.75
C LEU A 282 11.07 4.97 2.25
N ALA A 283 11.81 4.10 1.56
CA ALA A 283 11.63 3.79 0.14
C ALA A 283 10.61 2.67 -0.13
N ASP A 284 10.01 2.05 0.90
CA ASP A 284 8.96 1.04 0.69
C ASP A 284 7.72 1.68 0.06
N ALA A 285 6.82 0.88 -0.49
CA ALA A 285 5.82 1.35 -1.44
C ALA A 285 4.77 2.30 -0.86
N THR A 286 4.30 2.07 0.37
CA THR A 286 3.30 2.94 0.99
C THR A 286 3.82 4.37 1.23
N PRO A 287 5.03 4.61 1.76
CA PRO A 287 5.60 5.95 1.80
C PRO A 287 5.97 6.47 0.41
N ALA A 288 6.54 5.62 -0.46
CA ALA A 288 6.96 6.01 -1.80
C ALA A 288 5.79 6.51 -2.66
N GLY A 289 4.63 5.85 -2.55
CA GLY A 289 3.42 6.20 -3.28
C GLY A 289 2.90 7.61 -2.96
N LEU A 290 3.33 8.25 -1.87
CA LEU A 290 2.93 9.63 -1.60
C LEU A 290 3.70 10.65 -2.47
N ALA A 291 4.88 10.31 -3.00
CA ALA A 291 5.75 11.31 -3.64
C ALA A 291 6.59 10.83 -4.83
N ALA A 292 6.59 9.56 -5.20
CA ALA A 292 7.38 9.02 -6.32
C ALA A 292 6.50 8.49 -7.46
N HIS A 293 7.04 8.48 -8.68
CA HIS A 293 6.36 7.98 -9.88
C HIS A 293 7.24 6.98 -10.64
N THR A 294 6.89 5.70 -10.62
CA THR A 294 7.63 4.63 -11.29
C THR A 294 6.75 3.40 -11.46
N SER A 295 6.91 2.63 -12.55
CA SER A 295 6.24 1.33 -12.68
C SER A 295 6.82 0.23 -11.79
N LYS A 296 7.91 0.52 -11.06
CA LYS A 296 8.62 -0.45 -10.22
C LYS A 296 8.90 0.12 -8.83
N ARG A 297 8.18 -0.37 -7.82
CA ARG A 297 8.41 -0.04 -6.39
C ARG A 297 9.84 -0.29 -5.91
N GLY A 298 10.58 -1.19 -6.56
CA GLY A 298 11.97 -1.53 -6.21
C GLY A 298 13.03 -0.48 -6.58
N GLU A 299 12.65 0.61 -7.25
CA GLU A 299 13.56 1.71 -7.62
C GLU A 299 13.82 2.63 -6.41
N TYR A 300 14.36 2.08 -5.32
CA TYR A 300 14.47 2.79 -4.03
C TYR A 300 15.31 4.07 -4.10
N GLU A 301 16.39 4.07 -4.88
CA GLU A 301 17.19 5.28 -5.06
C GLU A 301 16.39 6.40 -5.74
N HIS A 302 15.54 6.06 -6.71
CA HIS A 302 14.64 7.04 -7.34
C HIS A 302 13.63 7.60 -6.34
N VAL A 303 13.08 6.77 -5.45
CA VAL A 303 12.17 7.22 -4.39
C VAL A 303 12.85 8.21 -3.44
N ILE A 304 14.06 7.91 -2.97
CA ILE A 304 14.80 8.81 -2.08
C ILE A 304 15.21 10.10 -2.82
N ASP A 305 15.57 10.02 -4.10
CA ASP A 305 15.85 11.18 -4.95
C ASP A 305 14.59 12.05 -5.11
N ALA A 306 13.39 11.47 -5.26
CA ALA A 306 12.12 12.19 -5.31
C ALA A 306 11.78 12.90 -3.99
N TYR A 307 12.09 12.30 -2.83
CA TYR A 307 11.96 12.99 -1.55
C TYR A 307 12.91 14.18 -1.42
N TYR A 308 14.14 14.04 -1.93
CA TYR A 308 15.18 15.06 -1.81
C TYR A 308 15.01 16.19 -2.83
N GLU A 309 14.98 15.87 -4.12
CA GLU A 309 14.90 16.83 -5.24
C GLU A 309 13.49 17.38 -5.41
N GLY A 310 12.49 16.63 -4.94
CA GLY A 310 11.10 16.88 -5.30
C GLY A 310 10.77 16.43 -6.71
N LEU A 311 9.59 16.82 -7.22
CA LEU A 311 9.11 16.41 -8.54
C LEU A 311 9.47 17.39 -9.66
N THR A 312 10.16 18.48 -9.31
CA THR A 312 10.58 19.53 -10.25
C THR A 312 11.69 19.06 -11.19
N LYS A 313 12.63 18.26 -10.69
CA LYS A 313 13.72 17.67 -11.49
C LYS A 313 13.19 16.67 -12.53
N TYR A 314 12.05 16.05 -12.25
CA TYR A 314 11.37 15.12 -13.17
C TYR A 314 10.35 15.82 -14.08
N GLU A 315 10.39 17.16 -14.14
CA GLU A 315 9.54 18.00 -14.99
C GLU A 315 8.03 17.78 -14.82
N TRP A 316 7.61 17.22 -13.68
CA TRP A 316 6.23 16.85 -13.39
C TRP A 316 5.47 17.98 -12.68
N THR A 317 5.63 18.08 -11.36
CA THR A 317 5.02 19.13 -10.52
C THR A 317 6.07 19.91 -9.72
N ASN A 318 5.71 21.11 -9.24
CA ASN A 318 6.61 21.97 -8.45
C ASN A 318 6.64 21.58 -6.95
N LEU A 319 6.61 20.27 -6.64
CA LEU A 319 6.65 19.75 -5.28
C LEU A 319 8.08 19.75 -4.73
N ASP A 320 8.39 20.56 -3.70
CA ASP A 320 9.71 20.60 -3.02
C ASP A 320 9.82 19.57 -1.86
N GLY A 321 9.62 18.29 -2.16
CA GLY A 321 9.80 17.14 -1.25
C GLY A 321 9.01 17.20 0.08
N PRO A 322 8.94 16.13 0.89
CA PRO A 322 8.26 16.19 2.19
C PRO A 322 9.01 17.07 3.22
N ASP A 323 8.30 17.76 4.11
CA ASP A 323 8.87 18.55 5.22
C ASP A 323 9.34 17.66 6.38
N VAL A 324 8.73 16.50 6.54
CA VAL A 324 9.07 15.50 7.56
C VAL A 324 9.15 14.12 6.91
N ILE A 325 10.22 13.38 7.19
CA ILE A 325 10.44 12.02 6.70
C ILE A 325 11.03 11.20 7.84
N PHE A 326 10.24 10.30 8.46
CA PHE A 326 10.67 9.47 9.59
C PHE A 326 10.42 7.99 9.31
N GLY A 327 11.46 7.16 9.43
CA GLY A 327 11.35 5.72 9.27
C GLY A 327 12.69 5.00 9.29
N ALA A 328 12.83 3.98 8.45
CA ALA A 328 14.02 3.14 8.41
C ALA A 328 14.60 3.04 6.98
N GLY A 329 15.47 2.05 6.73
CA GLY A 329 16.11 1.84 5.43
C GLY A 329 17.40 2.65 5.25
N ALA A 330 18.22 2.75 6.30
CA ALA A 330 19.48 3.51 6.29
C ALA A 330 20.45 3.14 5.15
N GLU A 331 20.38 1.91 4.63
CA GLU A 331 21.15 1.44 3.47
C GLU A 331 20.91 2.26 2.20
N ASN A 332 19.74 2.92 2.08
CA ASN A 332 19.39 3.79 0.96
C ASN A 332 19.79 5.27 1.17
N PHE A 333 20.35 5.62 2.33
CA PHE A 333 20.74 6.99 2.67
C PHE A 333 22.25 7.21 2.73
N LEU A 334 23.01 6.16 3.05
CA LEU A 334 24.46 6.19 2.98
C LEU A 334 24.92 5.85 1.58
N LYS A 335 26.00 6.51 1.13
CA LYS A 335 26.66 6.12 -0.11
C LYS A 335 27.12 4.67 -0.02
N SER A 336 26.49 3.81 -0.81
CA SER A 336 26.63 2.37 -0.75
C SER A 336 26.45 1.78 -2.15
N LYS A 337 26.30 0.45 -2.25
CA LYS A 337 25.86 -0.20 -3.49
C LYS A 337 24.37 0.06 -3.79
N ASP A 338 23.59 0.40 -2.77
CA ASP A 338 22.13 0.57 -2.79
C ASP A 338 21.72 2.05 -2.87
N ALA A 339 22.68 2.98 -2.76
CA ALA A 339 22.52 4.41 -3.00
C ALA A 339 23.81 5.04 -3.51
N SER A 340 23.76 5.70 -4.67
CA SER A 340 24.93 6.31 -5.31
C SER A 340 25.39 7.61 -4.62
N ARG A 341 24.52 8.20 -3.79
CA ARG A 341 24.70 9.49 -3.11
C ARG A 341 24.65 9.32 -1.59
N ASP A 342 25.28 10.25 -0.88
CA ASP A 342 25.09 10.41 0.57
C ASP A 342 23.89 11.34 0.80
N TYR A 343 22.72 10.75 1.00
CA TYR A 343 21.49 11.50 1.19
C TYR A 343 21.42 12.19 2.56
N TYR A 344 22.05 11.66 3.61
CA TYR A 344 22.10 12.38 4.89
C TYR A 344 22.75 13.75 4.73
N LYS A 345 23.90 13.79 4.05
CA LYS A 345 24.58 15.05 3.75
C LYS A 345 23.71 15.97 2.90
N LEU A 346 23.08 15.44 1.86
CA LEU A 346 22.24 16.23 0.95
C LEU A 346 21.03 16.85 1.66
N PHE A 347 20.29 16.07 2.45
CA PHE A 347 19.19 16.58 3.25
C PHE A 347 19.65 17.61 4.29
N ALA A 348 20.78 17.37 4.97
CA ALA A 348 21.36 18.34 5.90
C ALA A 348 21.75 19.65 5.20
N ASP A 349 22.39 19.58 4.04
CA ASP A 349 22.78 20.74 3.22
C ASP A 349 21.51 21.48 2.69
N LYS A 350 20.38 20.79 2.54
CA LYS A 350 19.05 21.35 2.23
C LYS A 350 18.28 21.84 3.48
N GLY A 351 18.92 21.84 4.65
CA GLY A 351 18.39 22.42 5.89
C GLY A 351 17.48 21.51 6.71
N TYR A 352 17.54 20.18 6.49
CA TYR A 352 16.85 19.22 7.35
C TYR A 352 17.67 18.96 8.61
N SER A 353 17.01 18.87 9.76
CA SER A 353 17.59 18.22 10.94
C SER A 353 17.66 16.72 10.72
N ILE A 354 18.79 16.09 11.05
CA ILE A 354 19.00 14.64 10.92
C ILE A 354 18.93 13.96 12.28
N SER A 355 18.12 12.91 12.41
CA SER A 355 17.98 12.09 13.61
C SER A 355 18.21 10.62 13.30
N TRP A 356 19.08 9.94 14.07
CA TRP A 356 19.38 8.52 13.88
C TRP A 356 18.90 7.62 15.02
N ASN A 357 18.30 8.19 16.07
CA ASN A 357 17.78 7.46 17.21
C ASN A 357 16.66 8.27 17.88
N ASN A 358 15.97 7.65 18.84
CA ASN A 358 14.84 8.25 19.54
C ASN A 358 15.25 9.50 20.33
N THR A 359 16.41 9.47 20.99
CA THR A 359 16.94 10.62 21.73
C THR A 359 17.12 11.84 20.81
N ALA A 360 17.73 11.64 19.64
CA ALA A 360 17.93 12.69 18.65
C ALA A 360 16.63 13.15 18.00
N LEU A 361 15.65 12.25 17.81
CA LEU A 361 14.31 12.60 17.31
C LEU A 361 13.61 13.58 18.24
N HIS A 362 13.59 13.30 19.54
CA HIS A 362 12.96 14.19 20.51
C HIS A 362 13.69 15.53 20.64
N ALA A 363 15.02 15.53 20.57
CA ALA A 363 15.85 16.74 20.64
C ALA A 363 15.81 17.60 19.36
N ALA A 364 15.36 17.05 18.22
CA ALA A 364 15.33 17.80 16.96
C ALA A 364 14.47 19.07 17.07
N PRO A 365 14.82 20.17 16.38
CA PRO A 365 14.00 21.38 16.39
C PRO A 365 12.68 21.18 15.62
N ASN A 366 11.62 21.88 16.05
CA ASN A 366 10.31 21.80 15.39
C ASN A 366 10.17 22.79 14.21
N ASN A 367 11.07 23.76 14.07
CA ASN A 367 10.96 24.84 13.08
C ASN A 367 11.72 24.59 11.76
N THR A 368 12.48 23.49 11.66
CA THR A 368 13.17 23.06 10.43
C THR A 368 12.46 21.88 9.79
N LYS A 369 12.76 21.60 8.51
CA LYS A 369 12.42 20.28 7.94
C LYS A 369 13.19 19.20 8.72
N ALA A 370 12.69 17.96 8.73
CA ALA A 370 13.27 16.90 9.55
C ALA A 370 13.34 15.56 8.81
N LEU A 371 14.52 14.94 8.83
CA LEU A 371 14.77 13.58 8.34
C LEU A 371 15.21 12.72 9.53
N GLY A 372 14.54 11.60 9.73
CA GLY A 372 14.85 10.63 10.77
C GLY A 372 14.92 9.23 10.17
N VAL A 373 16.07 8.59 10.27
CA VAL A 373 16.30 7.24 9.75
C VAL A 373 16.93 6.43 10.87
N PHE A 374 16.20 5.46 11.41
CA PHE A 374 16.52 4.91 12.74
C PHE A 374 17.19 3.53 12.73
N GLN A 375 17.15 2.79 11.63
CA GLN A 375 18.02 1.62 11.41
C GLN A 375 18.10 1.20 9.94
N THR A 376 19.03 0.30 9.65
CA THR A 376 19.05 -0.53 8.44
C THR A 376 17.86 -1.50 8.45
N SER A 377 17.25 -1.75 7.28
CA SER A 377 16.01 -2.52 7.14
C SER A 377 14.78 -1.87 7.81
N ASN A 378 13.64 -2.57 7.86
CA ASN A 378 12.42 -2.15 8.58
C ASN A 378 12.68 -1.97 10.07
N LEU A 379 11.98 -1.07 10.76
CA LEU A 379 12.06 -0.89 12.22
C LEU A 379 11.76 -2.19 12.98
N ALA A 380 12.44 -2.38 14.11
CA ALA A 380 12.13 -3.45 15.04
C ALA A 380 10.69 -3.32 15.54
N THR A 381 10.00 -4.45 15.67
CA THR A 381 8.60 -4.45 16.09
C THR A 381 8.44 -3.93 17.52
N TRP A 382 7.24 -3.52 17.89
CA TRP A 382 6.88 -3.10 19.24
C TRP A 382 7.27 -4.16 20.27
N LEU A 383 7.00 -5.45 19.98
CA LEU A 383 7.39 -6.56 20.85
C LEU A 383 8.89 -6.60 21.05
N ASP A 384 9.69 -6.42 20.00
CA ASP A 384 11.16 -6.44 20.12
C ASP A 384 11.67 -5.20 20.86
N ARG A 385 11.10 -4.02 20.63
CA ARG A 385 11.46 -2.77 21.33
C ARG A 385 11.10 -2.78 22.82
N ASN A 386 10.04 -3.47 23.22
CA ASN A 386 9.45 -3.33 24.57
C ASN A 386 9.46 -4.61 25.41
N VAL A 387 9.51 -5.79 24.80
CA VAL A 387 9.37 -7.09 25.49
C VAL A 387 10.60 -7.96 25.28
N TYR A 388 11.07 -8.08 24.02
CA TYR A 388 12.19 -8.93 23.62
C TYR A 388 13.40 -8.09 23.18
N GLN A 389 13.81 -7.14 24.02
CA GLN A 389 14.90 -6.18 23.73
C GLN A 389 16.24 -6.83 23.39
N SER A 390 16.48 -8.08 23.79
CA SER A 390 17.65 -8.85 23.35
C SER A 390 17.73 -8.99 21.83
N ASN A 391 16.60 -8.91 21.12
CA ASN A 391 16.55 -8.98 19.66
C ASN A 391 17.15 -7.73 18.99
N LEU A 392 17.39 -6.64 19.75
CA LEU A 392 18.07 -5.45 19.26
C LEU A 392 19.60 -5.57 19.28
N LEU A 393 20.14 -6.61 19.93
CA LEU A 393 21.58 -6.80 20.11
C LEU A 393 22.19 -7.66 18.99
N ASN A 394 23.46 -7.41 18.67
CA ASN A 394 24.25 -8.09 17.65
C ASN A 394 23.63 -8.04 16.25
N GLN A 395 23.06 -6.90 15.87
CA GLN A 395 22.38 -6.67 14.59
C GLN A 395 23.23 -5.87 13.60
N THR A 396 24.20 -5.06 14.06
CA THR A 396 25.07 -4.22 13.21
C THR A 396 24.30 -3.28 12.27
N ASN A 397 23.15 -2.77 12.73
CA ASN A 397 22.13 -2.10 11.93
C ASN A 397 21.97 -0.59 12.23
N TYR A 398 22.93 0.03 12.95
CA TYR A 398 22.86 1.45 13.26
C TYR A 398 22.95 2.34 11.99
N PRO A 399 22.16 3.43 11.88
CA PRO A 399 21.96 4.18 10.63
C PRO A 399 23.18 4.90 10.02
N ASP A 400 24.22 5.14 10.81
CA ASP A 400 25.40 5.93 10.44
C ASP A 400 26.50 5.11 9.74
N GLY A 401 26.29 3.80 9.56
CA GLY A 401 27.27 2.90 8.95
C GLY A 401 28.41 2.48 9.88
N SER A 402 28.35 2.80 11.17
CA SER A 402 29.36 2.42 12.17
C SER A 402 29.39 0.92 12.51
N GLY A 403 28.39 0.15 12.08
CA GLY A 403 28.25 -1.27 12.41
C GLY A 403 27.83 -1.53 13.86
N ARG A 404 27.39 -0.50 14.60
CA ARG A 404 26.79 -0.64 15.94
C ARG A 404 25.36 -1.18 15.85
N ASP A 405 24.79 -1.53 16.99
CA ASP A 405 23.39 -1.91 17.12
C ASP A 405 22.49 -0.68 17.29
N ALA A 406 21.32 -0.70 16.66
CA ALA A 406 20.28 0.30 16.83
C ALA A 406 19.40 -0.05 18.04
N GLU A 407 19.84 0.34 19.24
CA GLU A 407 19.13 0.03 20.50
C GLU A 407 18.14 1.14 20.93
N ASP A 408 18.43 2.40 20.60
CA ASP A 408 17.60 3.57 20.95
C ASP A 408 16.61 3.93 19.82
N LEU A 409 15.65 3.04 19.56
CA LEU A 409 14.69 3.17 18.46
C LEU A 409 13.40 3.88 18.90
N PRO A 410 12.88 4.85 18.11
CA PRO A 410 11.54 5.39 18.33
C PRO A 410 10.46 4.38 17.94
N GLY A 411 9.28 4.49 18.54
CA GLY A 411 8.06 3.85 18.07
C GLY A 411 7.35 4.66 16.96
N LEU A 412 6.31 4.07 16.37
CA LEU A 412 5.41 4.79 15.46
C LEU A 412 4.80 6.02 16.13
N LYS A 413 4.45 5.89 17.41
CA LYS A 413 3.90 6.98 18.22
C LYS A 413 4.87 8.16 18.32
N ASP A 414 6.13 7.90 18.66
CA ASP A 414 7.13 8.95 18.87
C ASP A 414 7.40 9.72 17.57
N MET A 415 7.56 8.98 16.46
CA MET A 415 7.74 9.56 15.13
C MET A 415 6.52 10.40 14.71
N THR A 416 5.30 9.89 14.88
CA THR A 416 4.07 10.58 14.48
C THR A 416 3.87 11.87 15.27
N LEU A 417 4.01 11.82 16.59
CA LEU A 417 3.85 13.00 17.44
C LEU A 417 4.90 14.07 17.12
N LYS A 418 6.13 13.64 16.83
CA LYS A 418 7.20 14.55 16.40
C LYS A 418 6.90 15.17 15.03
N ALA A 419 6.38 14.38 14.09
CA ALA A 419 5.99 14.89 12.77
C ALA A 419 4.90 15.96 12.89
N ILE A 420 3.89 15.73 13.73
CA ILE A 420 2.84 16.72 14.01
C ILE A 420 3.45 18.00 14.61
N ASP A 421 4.41 17.88 15.54
CA ASP A 421 5.09 19.04 16.12
C ASP A 421 5.81 19.89 15.08
N VAL A 422 6.55 19.25 14.17
CA VAL A 422 7.27 19.94 13.09
C VAL A 422 6.29 20.57 12.09
N LEU A 423 5.33 19.79 11.60
CA LEU A 423 4.33 20.25 10.63
C LEU A 423 3.46 21.38 11.19
N ASN A 424 3.02 21.27 12.43
CA ASN A 424 2.19 22.31 13.05
C ASN A 424 2.99 23.58 13.34
N ALA A 425 4.25 23.47 13.79
CA ALA A 425 5.11 24.64 14.03
C ALA A 425 5.40 25.42 12.74
N ARG A 426 5.57 24.71 11.61
CA ARG A 426 5.93 25.31 10.32
C ARG A 426 4.72 25.71 9.47
N HIS A 427 3.65 24.93 9.52
CA HIS A 427 2.52 25.01 8.59
C HIS A 427 1.15 25.05 9.27
N GLY A 428 1.05 25.12 10.61
CA GLY A 428 -0.22 25.02 11.33
C GLY A 428 -1.28 26.07 10.97
N LYS A 429 -0.89 27.17 10.31
CA LYS A 429 -1.84 28.17 9.76
C LYS A 429 -2.37 27.79 8.39
N GLN A 430 -1.51 27.26 7.51
CA GLN A 430 -1.84 26.89 6.13
C GLN A 430 -2.49 25.51 6.05
N GLY A 431 -2.11 24.62 6.96
CA GLY A 431 -2.49 23.22 7.03
C GLY A 431 -1.39 22.28 6.59
N TRP A 432 -1.57 20.99 6.85
CA TRP A 432 -0.60 19.96 6.51
C TRP A 432 -1.27 18.62 6.23
N PHE A 433 -0.60 17.77 5.46
CA PHE A 433 -0.95 16.38 5.23
C PHE A 433 0.12 15.49 5.85
N LEU A 434 -0.28 14.50 6.65
CA LEU A 434 0.62 13.52 7.25
C LEU A 434 0.13 12.12 6.92
N MET A 435 1.00 11.31 6.34
CA MET A 435 0.82 9.86 6.26
C MET A 435 1.65 9.19 7.38
N SER A 436 1.03 8.28 8.13
CA SER A 436 1.65 7.53 9.21
C SER A 436 1.35 6.03 9.10
N GLU A 437 2.36 5.22 8.84
CA GLU A 437 2.21 3.81 8.52
C GLU A 437 2.73 2.86 9.61
N ALA A 438 1.89 1.89 10.01
CA ALA A 438 2.26 0.73 10.81
C ALA A 438 2.57 -0.47 9.88
N ALA A 439 3.72 -0.42 9.21
CA ALA A 439 4.07 -1.32 8.11
C ALA A 439 4.30 -2.78 8.55
N SER A 440 4.80 -2.97 9.78
CA SER A 440 5.11 -4.30 10.29
C SER A 440 3.88 -5.14 10.63
N ILE A 441 2.65 -4.61 10.56
CA ILE A 441 1.45 -5.47 10.59
C ILE A 441 1.52 -6.46 9.42
N ASP A 442 1.67 -5.95 8.20
CA ASP A 442 1.86 -6.74 6.98
C ASP A 442 3.09 -7.65 7.04
N LYS A 443 4.26 -7.08 7.36
CA LYS A 443 5.52 -7.86 7.37
C LYS A 443 5.45 -9.07 8.29
N GLN A 444 4.79 -8.94 9.44
CA GLN A 444 4.66 -10.04 10.39
C GLN A 444 3.51 -10.99 10.05
N MET A 445 2.46 -10.52 9.37
CA MET A 445 1.42 -11.39 8.82
C MET A 445 1.98 -12.31 7.72
N HIS A 446 2.83 -11.78 6.83
CA HIS A 446 3.61 -12.58 5.89
C HIS A 446 4.43 -13.67 6.56
N ASN A 447 5.14 -13.35 7.64
CA ASN A 447 5.94 -14.32 8.39
C ASN A 447 5.11 -15.31 9.22
N MET A 448 3.78 -15.16 9.29
CA MET A 448 2.92 -15.91 10.22
C MET A 448 3.37 -15.73 11.69
N ASP A 449 3.85 -14.53 12.03
CA ASP A 449 4.16 -14.10 13.39
C ASP A 449 3.06 -13.16 13.89
N TYR A 450 1.90 -13.76 14.17
CA TYR A 450 0.68 -13.03 14.47
C TYR A 450 0.79 -12.21 15.77
N ASP A 451 1.58 -12.65 16.75
CA ASP A 451 1.77 -11.90 18.00
C ASP A 451 2.44 -10.55 17.75
N ARG A 452 3.50 -10.53 16.92
CA ARG A 452 4.14 -9.27 16.53
C ARG A 452 3.23 -8.40 15.67
N ALA A 453 2.51 -8.99 14.71
CA ALA A 453 1.55 -8.26 13.89
C ALA A 453 0.44 -7.58 14.73
N LEU A 454 -0.12 -8.30 15.71
CA LEU A 454 -1.12 -7.74 16.64
C LEU A 454 -0.49 -6.70 17.58
N GLY A 455 0.78 -6.84 17.95
CA GLY A 455 1.53 -5.81 18.69
C GLY A 455 1.69 -4.51 17.91
N GLU A 456 2.03 -4.59 16.62
CA GLU A 456 2.10 -3.40 15.74
C GLU A 456 0.72 -2.73 15.59
N LEU A 457 -0.35 -3.53 15.49
CA LEU A 457 -1.72 -3.01 15.45
C LEU A 457 -2.13 -2.30 16.74
N LEU A 458 -1.71 -2.80 17.91
CA LEU A 458 -1.91 -2.10 19.18
C LEU A 458 -1.06 -0.83 19.29
N GLU A 459 0.15 -0.81 18.72
CA GLU A 459 0.95 0.41 18.61
C GLU A 459 0.30 1.45 17.70
N LEU A 460 -0.33 1.03 16.60
CA LEU A 460 -1.14 1.90 15.76
C LEU A 460 -2.30 2.52 16.54
N ASP A 461 -3.07 1.72 17.29
CA ASP A 461 -4.18 2.21 18.11
C ASP A 461 -3.71 3.23 19.17
N ASP A 462 -2.59 2.94 19.85
CA ASP A 462 -1.97 3.84 20.82
C ASP A 462 -1.48 5.15 20.19
N THR A 463 -0.95 5.06 18.96
CA THR A 463 -0.50 6.22 18.17
C THR A 463 -1.68 7.11 17.79
N VAL A 464 -2.80 6.52 17.34
CA VAL A 464 -4.02 7.26 17.01
C VAL A 464 -4.56 7.98 18.24
N ARG A 465 -4.59 7.31 19.40
CA ARG A 465 -5.02 7.90 20.68
C ARG A 465 -4.16 9.10 21.06
N ALA A 466 -2.84 8.93 21.08
CA ALA A 466 -1.90 9.99 21.42
C ALA A 466 -1.96 11.16 20.43
N THR A 467 -2.21 10.87 19.15
CA THR A 467 -2.40 11.89 18.12
C THR A 467 -3.65 12.74 18.36
N MET A 468 -4.78 12.12 18.70
CA MET A 468 -6.00 12.86 19.03
C MET A 468 -5.81 13.75 20.26
N GLU A 469 -5.11 13.27 21.29
CA GLU A 469 -4.74 14.05 22.47
C GLU A 469 -3.83 15.23 22.10
N LYS A 470 -2.83 14.99 21.25
CA LYS A 470 -1.91 16.02 20.75
C LYS A 470 -2.63 17.09 19.95
N LEU A 471 -3.48 16.70 19.00
CA LEU A 471 -4.26 17.63 18.17
C LEU A 471 -5.23 18.45 19.02
N LYS A 472 -5.84 17.85 20.05
CA LYS A 472 -6.66 18.56 21.02
C LYS A 472 -5.84 19.61 21.78
N ALA A 473 -4.66 19.24 22.29
CA ALA A 473 -3.77 20.15 23.01
C ALA A 473 -3.27 21.31 22.13
N LEU A 474 -3.09 21.07 20.82
CA LEU A 474 -2.71 22.10 19.85
C LEU A 474 -3.89 22.95 19.34
N GLY A 475 -5.13 22.63 19.72
CA GLY A 475 -6.33 23.29 19.18
C GLY A 475 -6.56 23.00 17.69
N GLN A 476 -6.07 21.88 17.18
CA GLN A 476 -6.12 21.49 15.77
C GLN A 476 -7.11 20.36 15.50
N LEU A 477 -7.67 19.71 16.53
CA LEU A 477 -8.52 18.52 16.38
C LEU A 477 -9.73 18.77 15.48
N GLU A 478 -10.48 19.85 15.71
CA GLU A 478 -11.67 20.20 14.93
C GLU A 478 -11.36 20.62 13.48
N ASP A 479 -10.10 20.98 13.20
CA ASP A 479 -9.61 21.38 11.88
C ASP A 479 -8.95 20.22 11.11
N THR A 480 -8.88 19.03 11.71
CA THR A 480 -8.12 17.89 11.18
C THR A 480 -9.06 16.73 10.84
N LEU A 481 -9.03 16.29 9.60
CA LEU A 481 -9.60 15.00 9.21
C LEU A 481 -8.61 13.89 9.58
N ILE A 482 -9.04 12.98 10.45
CA ILE A 482 -8.27 11.82 10.90
C ILE A 482 -8.88 10.58 10.25
N LEU A 483 -8.05 9.84 9.50
CA LEU A 483 -8.40 8.59 8.85
C LEU A 483 -7.50 7.47 9.35
N VAL A 484 -8.08 6.30 9.60
CA VAL A 484 -7.34 5.05 9.81
C VAL A 484 -7.87 4.01 8.85
N THR A 485 -7.01 3.44 8.01
CA THR A 485 -7.38 2.36 7.10
C THR A 485 -6.19 1.42 6.87
N ALA A 486 -6.35 0.46 5.97
CA ALA A 486 -5.29 -0.36 5.42
C ALA A 486 -5.21 -0.13 3.92
N ASP A 487 -4.13 -0.56 3.30
CA ASP A 487 -3.94 -0.56 1.87
C ASP A 487 -4.49 -1.86 1.24
N HIS A 488 -4.36 -2.99 1.94
CA HIS A 488 -4.95 -4.29 1.60
C HIS A 488 -5.21 -5.18 2.80
N GLY A 489 -5.85 -6.33 2.57
CA GLY A 489 -6.07 -7.34 3.59
C GLY A 489 -5.01 -8.45 3.57
N HIS A 490 -5.00 -9.24 4.64
CA HIS A 490 -4.26 -10.50 4.77
C HIS A 490 -5.22 -11.61 5.19
N GLY A 491 -4.87 -12.87 4.89
CA GLY A 491 -5.61 -14.00 5.44
C GLY A 491 -5.34 -14.13 6.93
N PHE A 492 -6.34 -13.86 7.78
CA PHE A 492 -6.22 -14.03 9.24
C PHE A 492 -7.59 -14.20 9.89
N ASP A 493 -7.70 -15.14 10.83
CA ASP A 493 -8.88 -15.33 11.68
C ASP A 493 -8.51 -16.05 12.98
N VAL A 494 -9.41 -16.02 13.95
CA VAL A 494 -9.32 -16.69 15.27
C VAL A 494 -10.53 -17.59 15.44
N THR A 495 -10.31 -18.90 15.58
CA THR A 495 -11.41 -19.90 15.65
C THR A 495 -11.55 -20.60 16.99
N GLY A 496 -10.69 -20.29 17.95
CA GLY A 496 -10.71 -20.89 19.28
C GLY A 496 -9.50 -20.49 20.10
N ALA A 497 -9.13 -21.37 21.05
CA ALA A 497 -7.93 -21.22 21.85
C ALA A 497 -7.06 -22.48 21.78
N VAL A 498 -5.78 -22.35 22.13
CA VAL A 498 -4.83 -23.46 22.19
C VAL A 498 -4.22 -23.55 23.58
N ASP A 499 -4.22 -24.76 24.17
CA ASP A 499 -3.50 -25.08 25.41
C ASP A 499 -2.03 -25.39 25.08
N THR A 500 -1.17 -24.38 25.19
CA THR A 500 0.26 -24.47 24.81
C THR A 500 1.06 -25.38 25.74
N GLU A 501 0.62 -25.54 27.00
CA GLU A 501 1.21 -26.49 27.96
C GLU A 501 0.88 -27.94 27.55
N TYR A 502 -0.34 -28.19 27.07
CA TYR A 502 -0.71 -29.49 26.51
C TYR A 502 0.15 -29.84 25.29
N LEU A 503 0.34 -28.89 24.35
CA LEU A 503 1.22 -29.11 23.18
C LEU A 503 2.65 -29.43 23.61
N THR A 504 3.20 -28.65 24.53
CA THR A 504 4.58 -28.84 25.02
C THR A 504 4.76 -30.20 25.69
N THR A 505 3.83 -30.60 26.56
CA THR A 505 3.91 -31.88 27.29
C THR A 505 3.72 -33.11 26.38
N HIS A 506 3.03 -32.94 25.24
CA HIS A 506 2.78 -34.00 24.26
C HIS A 506 3.62 -33.83 22.99
N ALA A 507 4.78 -33.18 23.07
CA ALA A 507 5.63 -32.90 21.90
C ALA A 507 6.07 -34.15 21.13
N HIS A 508 6.16 -35.30 21.80
CA HIS A 508 6.54 -36.60 21.23
C HIS A 508 5.35 -37.41 20.66
N ASP A 509 4.12 -36.94 20.86
CA ASP A 509 2.94 -37.58 20.30
C ASP A 509 2.81 -37.30 18.79
N SER A 510 1.96 -38.07 18.12
CA SER A 510 1.61 -37.80 16.72
C SER A 510 0.97 -36.41 16.55
N ASP A 511 1.15 -35.81 15.37
CA ASP A 511 0.51 -34.53 15.02
C ASP A 511 -1.02 -34.57 15.20
N ARG A 512 -1.65 -35.74 14.98
CA ARG A 512 -3.09 -35.94 15.20
C ARG A 512 -3.47 -35.84 16.69
N GLN A 513 -2.65 -36.37 17.59
CA GLN A 513 -2.89 -36.31 19.04
C GLN A 513 -2.68 -34.89 19.58
N LYS A 514 -1.62 -34.21 19.14
CA LYS A 514 -1.31 -32.83 19.55
C LYS A 514 -2.44 -31.84 19.28
N ARG A 515 -3.22 -32.04 18.20
CA ARG A 515 -4.41 -31.21 17.88
C ARG A 515 -5.50 -31.22 18.96
N ARG A 516 -5.45 -32.13 19.95
CA ARG A 516 -6.34 -32.08 21.13
C ARG A 516 -6.13 -30.83 21.99
N ALA A 517 -4.99 -30.15 21.86
CA ALA A 517 -4.75 -28.86 22.49
C ALA A 517 -5.67 -27.75 21.98
N VAL A 518 -6.26 -27.90 20.78
CA VAL A 518 -7.13 -26.89 20.17
C VAL A 518 -8.54 -27.01 20.75
N GLY A 519 -8.93 -25.97 21.49
CA GLY A 519 -10.26 -25.79 22.06
C GLY A 519 -11.15 -24.96 21.13
N THR A 520 -12.30 -25.51 20.75
CA THR A 520 -13.34 -24.83 19.97
C THR A 520 -14.61 -24.64 20.78
N TYR A 521 -15.45 -23.67 20.39
CA TYR A 521 -16.73 -23.34 21.05
C TYR A 521 -16.56 -23.13 22.57
N GLU A 522 -17.24 -23.93 23.40
CA GLU A 522 -17.13 -23.87 24.86
C GLU A 522 -15.70 -24.08 25.36
N ARG A 523 -14.89 -24.84 24.62
CA ARG A 523 -13.50 -25.15 24.97
C ARG A 523 -12.52 -24.06 24.58
N SER A 524 -12.95 -23.02 23.88
CA SER A 524 -12.15 -21.81 23.65
C SER A 524 -11.87 -21.06 24.96
N GLY A 525 -12.73 -21.21 25.97
CA GLY A 525 -12.54 -20.60 27.29
C GLY A 525 -12.58 -19.06 27.27
N LEU A 526 -11.91 -18.44 28.26
CA LEU A 526 -11.79 -16.99 28.40
C LEU A 526 -10.37 -16.53 28.06
N SER A 527 -10.25 -15.32 27.51
CA SER A 527 -8.95 -14.69 27.22
C SER A 527 -8.09 -14.60 28.48
N GLN A 528 -6.85 -15.12 28.40
CA GLN A 528 -5.87 -15.08 29.48
C GLN A 528 -4.84 -13.95 29.34
N TYR A 529 -4.84 -13.24 28.21
CA TYR A 529 -3.88 -12.18 27.92
C TYR A 529 -3.93 -11.02 28.91
N THR A 530 -5.11 -10.75 29.48
CA THR A 530 -5.33 -9.67 30.46
C THR A 530 -5.32 -10.14 31.92
N VAL A 531 -5.09 -11.43 32.16
CA VAL A 531 -5.04 -11.98 33.52
C VAL A 531 -3.68 -11.67 34.16
N ALA A 532 -3.71 -10.85 35.22
CA ALA A 532 -2.52 -10.49 35.97
C ALA A 532 -1.96 -11.69 36.75
N GLY A 533 -0.64 -11.83 36.77
CA GLY A 533 0.12 -12.77 37.61
C GLY A 533 1.43 -12.13 38.07
N SER A 534 2.26 -12.89 38.80
CA SER A 534 3.55 -12.39 39.31
C SER A 534 4.50 -11.90 38.21
N ASN A 535 4.39 -12.47 37.01
CA ASN A 535 5.25 -12.18 35.86
C ASN A 535 4.54 -11.33 34.79
N SER A 536 3.42 -10.68 35.12
CA SER A 536 2.71 -9.84 34.17
C SER A 536 3.49 -8.58 33.81
N LEU A 537 3.46 -8.24 32.52
CA LEU A 537 3.90 -6.96 32.00
C LEU A 537 3.02 -5.86 32.62
N ARG A 538 3.69 -4.83 33.13
CA ARG A 538 3.04 -3.67 33.74
C ARG A 538 3.29 -2.47 32.84
N TYR A 539 2.24 -1.98 32.21
CA TYR A 539 2.28 -0.74 31.45
C TYR A 539 1.72 0.40 32.27
N SER A 540 2.06 1.64 31.90
CA SER A 540 1.43 2.82 32.46
C SER A 540 -0.08 2.81 32.20
N GLU A 541 -0.84 3.41 33.11
CA GLU A 541 -2.28 3.58 32.95
C GLU A 541 -2.59 4.27 31.60
N GLY A 542 -3.50 3.70 30.81
CA GLY A 542 -3.84 4.18 29.47
C GLY A 542 -3.09 3.52 28.30
N VAL A 543 -2.10 2.66 28.57
CA VAL A 543 -1.43 1.84 27.54
C VAL A 543 -2.20 0.51 27.39
N HIS A 544 -2.89 0.36 26.27
CA HIS A 544 -3.83 -0.74 26.00
C HIS A 544 -3.13 -1.97 25.38
N PHE A 545 -2.27 -2.62 26.16
CA PHE A 545 -1.51 -3.81 25.74
C PHE A 545 -1.77 -5.01 26.67
N PRO A 546 -1.58 -6.26 26.21
CA PRO A 546 -1.84 -7.45 27.00
C PRO A 546 -0.89 -7.56 28.21
N ALA A 547 -1.41 -7.98 29.36
CA ALA A 547 -0.62 -8.20 30.57
C ALA A 547 0.42 -9.33 30.44
N ARG A 548 0.30 -10.17 29.41
CA ARG A 548 1.29 -11.18 29.00
C ARG A 548 1.07 -11.54 27.53
N TRP A 549 2.15 -11.81 26.80
CA TRP A 549 2.09 -12.22 25.39
C TRP A 549 2.02 -13.74 25.18
N ASP A 550 2.50 -14.52 26.15
CA ASP A 550 2.61 -15.98 26.07
C ASP A 550 1.78 -16.66 27.18
N PRO A 551 0.43 -16.50 27.19
CA PRO A 551 -0.42 -17.22 28.13
C PRO A 551 -0.49 -18.72 27.81
N ARG A 552 -0.94 -19.54 28.77
CA ARG A 552 -1.19 -20.98 28.53
C ARG A 552 -2.28 -21.19 27.48
N TYR A 553 -3.38 -20.46 27.58
CA TYR A 553 -4.46 -20.49 26.60
C TYR A 553 -4.34 -19.27 25.68
N THR A 554 -3.78 -19.51 24.50
CA THR A 554 -3.49 -18.53 23.44
C THR A 554 -4.57 -18.59 22.35
N LEU A 555 -4.56 -17.66 21.39
CA LEU A 555 -5.47 -17.69 20.25
C LEU A 555 -5.14 -18.88 19.32
N HIS A 556 -6.17 -19.59 18.86
CA HIS A 556 -6.05 -20.45 17.68
C HIS A 556 -6.18 -19.58 16.43
N SER A 557 -5.07 -18.95 16.05
CA SER A 557 -4.94 -17.96 14.98
C SER A 557 -4.27 -18.52 13.73
N GLY A 558 -4.64 -18.02 12.54
CA GLY A 558 -3.89 -18.29 11.30
C GLY A 558 -4.54 -19.29 10.35
N LEU A 559 -5.70 -18.94 9.81
CA LEU A 559 -6.39 -19.72 8.78
C LEU A 559 -6.30 -18.98 7.45
N ALA A 560 -5.24 -19.25 6.69
CA ALA A 560 -4.89 -18.49 5.48
C ALA A 560 -4.10 -19.34 4.48
N ALA A 561 -3.69 -18.71 3.38
CA ALA A 561 -2.73 -19.29 2.46
C ALA A 561 -1.30 -18.96 2.95
N TYR A 562 -0.53 -20.00 3.25
CA TYR A 562 0.82 -19.92 3.77
C TYR A 562 1.68 -21.09 3.26
N PRO A 563 3.02 -21.01 3.36
CA PRO A 563 3.90 -22.15 3.14
C PRO A 563 3.83 -23.17 4.28
N ASP A 564 4.47 -24.32 4.06
CA ASP A 564 4.67 -25.34 5.09
C ASP A 564 5.35 -24.74 6.35
N HIS A 565 4.78 -25.01 7.52
CA HIS A 565 5.37 -24.57 8.80
C HIS A 565 4.99 -25.51 9.95
N ARG A 566 5.65 -25.35 11.10
CA ARG A 566 5.25 -26.00 12.36
C ARG A 566 4.56 -24.99 13.24
N GLU A 567 3.47 -25.39 13.89
CA GLU A 567 2.72 -24.46 14.74
C GLU A 567 2.56 -24.98 16.17
N ASN A 568 2.96 -24.17 17.14
CA ASN A 568 2.81 -24.42 18.57
C ASN A 568 2.06 -23.29 19.32
N TYR A 569 1.68 -22.22 18.61
CA TYR A 569 0.97 -21.03 19.05
C TYR A 569 1.65 -20.25 20.19
N GLN A 570 2.94 -20.50 20.40
CA GLN A 570 3.76 -19.77 21.35
C GLN A 570 4.44 -18.60 20.64
N VAL A 571 4.62 -17.51 21.37
CA VAL A 571 5.32 -16.34 20.84
C VAL A 571 6.76 -16.71 20.45
N HIS A 572 7.17 -16.34 19.25
CA HIS A 572 8.54 -16.55 18.76
C HIS A 572 9.51 -15.56 19.42
N LYS A 573 10.11 -15.95 20.56
CA LYS A 573 10.93 -15.04 21.40
C LYS A 573 12.19 -14.53 20.69
N GLY A 574 12.78 -15.32 19.80
CA GLY A 574 14.04 -15.01 19.10
C GLY A 574 13.89 -14.19 17.81
N GLY A 575 12.70 -13.72 17.49
CA GLY A 575 12.41 -12.94 16.27
C GLY A 575 11.40 -13.62 15.36
N PRO A 576 11.13 -13.03 14.18
CA PRO A 576 10.15 -13.55 13.23
C PRO A 576 10.49 -14.96 12.71
N ARG A 577 9.46 -15.71 12.37
CA ARG A 577 9.56 -17.03 11.76
C ARG A 577 10.35 -16.96 10.44
N LYS A 578 11.13 -18.01 10.16
CA LYS A 578 11.85 -18.18 8.88
C LYS A 578 11.68 -19.59 8.34
N PRO A 579 11.27 -19.77 7.08
CA PRO A 579 11.21 -21.08 6.46
C PRO A 579 12.61 -21.67 6.25
N ALA A 580 12.69 -22.98 6.03
CA ALA A 580 13.89 -23.61 5.50
C ALA A 580 13.90 -23.53 3.97
N SER A 581 15.06 -23.31 3.37
CA SER A 581 15.24 -23.28 1.90
C SER A 581 15.90 -24.57 1.40
N GLY A 582 15.34 -25.18 0.35
CA GLY A 582 15.95 -26.30 -0.37
C GLY A 582 16.91 -25.86 -1.48
N SER A 583 17.63 -26.82 -2.07
CA SER A 583 18.57 -26.56 -3.18
C SER A 583 17.90 -26.19 -4.51
N GLY A 584 16.58 -26.35 -4.62
CA GLY A 584 15.79 -26.10 -5.84
C GLY A 584 15.03 -24.77 -5.87
N GLY A 585 15.14 -23.93 -4.82
CA GLY A 585 14.31 -22.73 -4.66
C GLY A 585 13.04 -22.96 -3.82
N ASP A 586 12.67 -24.22 -3.59
CA ASP A 586 11.55 -24.60 -2.73
C ASP A 586 11.77 -24.22 -1.26
N TYR A 587 10.68 -23.86 -0.58
CA TYR A 587 10.62 -23.60 0.85
C TYR A 587 9.90 -24.72 1.60
N PHE A 588 10.39 -25.01 2.79
CA PHE A 588 9.91 -26.07 3.66
C PHE A 588 9.72 -25.57 5.10
N ALA A 589 8.92 -26.30 5.87
CA ALA A 589 8.86 -26.10 7.31
C ALA A 589 10.26 -26.22 7.94
N ASN A 590 10.66 -25.19 8.69
CA ASN A 590 11.94 -25.19 9.38
C ASN A 590 11.91 -26.18 10.54
N TYR A 591 12.81 -27.18 10.54
CA TYR A 591 12.83 -28.24 11.56
C TYR A 591 13.19 -27.75 12.97
N LYS A 592 13.78 -26.55 13.09
CA LYS A 592 14.06 -25.89 14.37
C LYS A 592 12.91 -25.01 14.87
N ASP A 593 11.98 -24.68 13.98
CA ASP A 593 10.83 -23.84 14.30
C ASP A 593 9.74 -24.65 15.00
N ALA A 594 9.13 -24.05 16.04
CA ALA A 594 7.99 -24.57 16.79
C ALA A 594 8.03 -26.11 17.03
N VAL A 595 9.17 -26.63 17.53
CA VAL A 595 9.43 -28.09 17.59
C VAL A 595 8.44 -28.87 18.46
N THR A 596 7.77 -28.21 19.39
CA THR A 596 6.70 -28.78 20.25
C THR A 596 5.35 -28.86 19.53
N GLY A 597 5.22 -28.17 18.40
CA GLY A 597 4.02 -28.05 17.60
C GLY A 597 3.78 -29.23 16.66
N PHE A 598 2.85 -29.06 15.75
CA PHE A 598 2.55 -30.02 14.67
C PHE A 598 2.78 -29.39 13.30
N LEU A 599 3.00 -30.23 12.27
CA LEU A 599 3.15 -29.75 10.91
C LEU A 599 1.80 -29.22 10.39
N VAL A 600 1.85 -28.02 9.81
CA VAL A 600 0.77 -27.40 9.06
C VAL A 600 1.23 -27.35 7.60
N ASN A 601 0.56 -28.12 6.75
CA ASN A 601 0.87 -28.13 5.32
C ASN A 601 0.35 -26.84 4.68
N GLY A 602 1.21 -26.21 3.90
CA GLY A 602 0.91 -25.03 3.12
C GLY A 602 -0.02 -25.31 1.94
N THR A 603 -0.62 -24.24 1.44
CA THR A 603 -1.52 -24.25 0.28
C THR A 603 -1.03 -23.33 -0.84
N LEU A 604 0.09 -22.64 -0.63
CA LEU A 604 0.77 -21.84 -1.61
C LEU A 604 1.73 -22.69 -2.47
N PRO A 605 2.14 -22.19 -3.65
CA PRO A 605 3.26 -22.73 -4.40
C PRO A 605 4.51 -22.94 -3.52
N VAL A 606 5.29 -23.97 -3.82
CA VAL A 606 6.45 -24.38 -3.00
C VAL A 606 7.60 -23.37 -3.03
N ASP A 607 7.62 -22.46 -4.00
CA ASP A 607 8.55 -21.35 -4.11
C ASP A 607 8.11 -20.09 -3.34
N ALA A 608 6.91 -20.10 -2.75
CA ALA A 608 6.47 -19.05 -1.84
C ALA A 608 7.07 -19.27 -0.44
N SER A 609 7.76 -18.26 0.09
CA SER A 609 8.44 -18.32 1.40
C SER A 609 7.61 -17.79 2.56
N GLN A 610 6.44 -17.19 2.29
CA GLN A 610 5.65 -16.43 3.25
C GLN A 610 4.16 -16.46 2.86
N GLY A 611 3.29 -16.03 3.79
CA GLY A 611 1.87 -15.78 3.50
C GLY A 611 1.69 -14.72 2.41
N VAL A 612 0.46 -14.50 1.96
CA VAL A 612 0.14 -13.52 0.89
C VAL A 612 -1.07 -12.67 1.26
N HIS A 613 -1.23 -11.55 0.56
CA HIS A 613 -2.37 -10.65 0.73
C HIS A 613 -3.69 -11.34 0.36
N SER A 614 -4.82 -10.75 0.77
CA SER A 614 -6.16 -11.24 0.50
C SER A 614 -7.08 -10.16 -0.10
N LEU A 615 -8.18 -10.61 -0.73
CA LEU A 615 -9.21 -9.76 -1.34
C LEU A 615 -10.13 -9.07 -0.30
N THR A 616 -9.92 -9.29 1.00
CA THR A 616 -10.81 -8.78 2.04
C THR A 616 -10.93 -7.25 1.97
N ASP A 617 -12.15 -6.74 1.90
CA ASP A 617 -12.42 -5.32 2.07
C ASP A 617 -11.90 -4.84 3.43
N VAL A 618 -11.16 -3.75 3.45
CA VAL A 618 -10.50 -3.25 4.67
C VAL A 618 -11.25 -2.09 5.29
N PRO A 619 -11.24 -1.96 6.63
CA PRO A 619 -12.01 -0.94 7.32
C PRO A 619 -11.43 0.47 7.10
N VAL A 620 -12.30 1.47 7.16
CA VAL A 620 -11.95 2.90 7.16
C VAL A 620 -12.63 3.55 8.36
N PHE A 621 -11.83 4.04 9.30
CA PHE A 621 -12.31 4.81 10.46
C PHE A 621 -12.08 6.29 10.18
N ALA A 622 -13.11 7.13 10.32
CA ALA A 622 -13.01 8.57 10.09
C ALA A 622 -13.53 9.42 11.26
N GLN A 623 -12.79 10.48 11.59
CA GLN A 623 -13.19 11.50 12.56
C GLN A 623 -12.75 12.89 12.10
N GLY A 624 -13.59 13.91 12.33
CA GLY A 624 -13.30 15.31 12.05
C GLY A 624 -14.14 15.86 10.88
N PRO A 625 -13.71 16.97 10.25
CA PRO A 625 -14.42 17.53 9.11
C PRO A 625 -14.63 16.50 8.01
N CYS A 626 -15.85 16.45 7.46
CA CYS A 626 -16.25 15.53 6.38
C CYS A 626 -16.23 14.03 6.72
N GLN A 627 -16.13 13.65 7.99
CA GLN A 627 -16.13 12.25 8.41
C GLN A 627 -17.32 11.45 7.83
N GLU A 628 -18.47 12.10 7.59
CA GLU A 628 -19.67 11.48 7.04
C GLU A 628 -19.49 10.88 5.63
N LEU A 629 -18.48 11.33 4.87
CA LEU A 629 -18.19 10.80 3.54
C LEU A 629 -17.62 9.38 3.57
N PHE A 630 -17.04 8.97 4.70
CA PHE A 630 -16.30 7.71 4.81
C PHE A 630 -17.13 6.53 5.32
N GLY A 631 -18.46 6.67 5.41
CA GLY A 631 -19.37 5.58 5.78
C GLY A 631 -19.80 4.73 4.58
N GLY A 632 -20.07 3.45 4.81
CA GLY A 632 -20.52 2.51 3.77
C GLY A 632 -19.39 1.69 3.15
N VAL A 633 -19.62 1.12 1.97
CA VAL A 633 -18.64 0.32 1.22
C VAL A 633 -18.40 0.98 -0.13
N TYR A 634 -17.13 1.26 -0.46
CA TYR A 634 -16.73 2.02 -1.64
C TYR A 634 -15.40 1.53 -2.21
N ASN A 635 -14.96 2.09 -3.33
CA ASN A 635 -13.67 1.73 -3.94
C ASN A 635 -12.53 2.44 -3.20
N SER A 636 -11.32 1.85 -3.13
CA SER A 636 -10.17 2.51 -2.50
C SER A 636 -9.87 3.91 -3.07
N ILE A 637 -10.16 4.15 -4.36
CA ILE A 637 -9.99 5.48 -4.98
C ILE A 637 -10.90 6.55 -4.36
N ASP A 638 -12.03 6.16 -3.76
CA ASP A 638 -12.97 7.09 -3.17
C ASP A 638 -12.39 7.77 -1.92
N ILE A 639 -11.40 7.14 -1.26
CA ILE A 639 -10.66 7.76 -0.14
C ILE A 639 -9.96 9.03 -0.61
N PHE A 640 -9.28 8.99 -1.76
CA PHE A 640 -8.68 10.16 -2.38
C PHE A 640 -9.73 11.25 -2.65
N PHE A 641 -10.85 10.88 -3.28
CA PHE A 641 -11.88 11.86 -3.64
C PHE A 641 -12.55 12.49 -2.42
N HIS A 642 -12.82 11.71 -1.37
CA HIS A 642 -13.35 12.24 -0.10
C HIS A 642 -12.35 13.17 0.60
N MET A 643 -11.05 12.83 0.61
CA MET A 643 -10.01 13.73 1.12
C MET A 643 -9.93 15.02 0.28
N ALA A 644 -9.96 14.90 -1.05
CA ALA A 644 -9.88 16.02 -1.98
C ALA A 644 -11.09 16.96 -1.85
N GLU A 645 -12.29 16.42 -1.67
CA GLU A 645 -13.49 17.19 -1.37
C GLU A 645 -13.33 17.94 -0.05
N CYS A 646 -12.86 17.25 1.00
CA CYS A 646 -12.73 17.86 2.31
C CYS A 646 -11.66 18.97 2.37
N LEU A 647 -10.57 18.80 1.61
CA LEU A 647 -9.53 19.81 1.42
C LEU A 647 -9.92 20.91 0.41
N GLY A 648 -11.06 20.76 -0.29
CA GLY A 648 -11.51 21.71 -1.30
C GLY A 648 -10.52 21.85 -2.46
N LEU A 649 -10.05 20.72 -3.02
CA LEU A 649 -9.01 20.68 -4.04
C LEU A 649 -9.52 20.85 -5.48
N SER A 650 -10.83 20.73 -5.70
CA SER A 650 -11.47 20.85 -7.02
C SER A 650 -11.19 22.20 -7.71
N GLU A 651 -10.62 22.16 -8.91
CA GLU A 651 -10.24 23.31 -9.74
C GLU A 651 -11.00 23.34 -11.07
N THR A 652 -12.23 23.86 -11.02
CA THR A 652 -13.13 23.90 -12.19
C THR A 652 -12.85 25.02 -13.22
N LYS A 653 -11.79 25.81 -13.05
CA LYS A 653 -11.43 26.88 -14.00
C LYS A 653 -10.04 26.59 -14.56
N LYS A 654 -9.89 26.71 -15.89
CA LYS A 654 -8.58 26.71 -16.53
C LYS A 654 -7.78 27.93 -16.01
N PRO A 655 -6.52 27.76 -15.57
CA PRO A 655 -5.66 28.85 -15.15
C PRO A 655 -5.38 29.86 -16.27
#